data_AF-A0A8T7ATC7-F1
#
_entry.id   AF-A0A8T7ATC7-F1
#
_cell.length_a   1.000
_cell.length_b   1.000
_cell.length_c   1.000
_cell.angle_alpha   90.00
_cell.angle_beta   90.00
_cell.angle_gamma   90.00
#
_symmetry.space_group_name_H-M   'P 1'
#
loop_
_entity.id
_entity.type
_entity.pdbx_description
1 polymer ?
#
loop_
_entity_poly.entity_id
_entity_poly.type
_entity_poly.pdbx_seq_one_letter_code
_entity_poly.pdbx_strand_id
1 'polypeptide(L)'
;MKKAIGIAALYLACTAQVATAAPLVYADGDLAPQNSPDGLINIADLLLADKIAIGLIAPTGSDLSHGDLYPADAPDGVINIQDVLLLQQKMRGDGTTAANQYVESLGLFEEGPATVTGEAGGNSANTTLVVSGYTAPGATVINDPNFTDPEDSGNTLWRVSVSGGIGNVYLSTADLSGDPLLDTGFDLTGDGDAQLVFDIKVNSVDPGATLTVKMDSGYPNLGQVALTASDYTVGSWRRVAIDFADLLADPGPGAGLDLANVINIFVIEVTGGSADFYLDNIFVTHACMDVGGCNATVKTKPQLGNALPATATASSIGAAGGPALAVDGSLGTRWESAHGIDPSWLALDLGAEFALTDVIIHWEAANAATYEIQGSTDNVNWINLSSQSGGTFGDRTDNISVAGTYRYVRMFGLSRTSVYGYSIYEMEVYGTAGADSDGDGVDDSIDQCPGTPAGSTVAANGCIDTDGDGVDDTIDQCPGTPAGAQVDSVGCELVIPVNEVSAYNNLLVGGSGSAQPGFTLYVFDNDLAAPGTSTCNGGCASTWPPLLVADGVASGATNLGTITRNDAATQATYNGRPLYFYAGDTAVGDTLGDGSGNVWHTVSYVQTVVPLFDNTTVLEPVLQEDTPTALITRLADRARDRHAREEQFQQYDHYLSFYWEHRTAEIEIVDTVGKGGNSITFNVITEWPVNPQEAELRFFHLSEAVYANNGIMTAVPELDVPGEDRRHYTRSVTLNSLNNQPLAVGDLMEFELSQFLTGTPNGRDNYYGTAILYVVGQGVEPWEGVGAAQNPSPMPAAGRLGGDTTLPYQYSDEPDHHFQQMSTNLSNINGQTFVLGRRVHHTDFGDGSHDEAAENADFTELANTLGTNYVNRSCIACHTRNGRAVPPAVGQELTQYVVKVGDANGFPDPNLGAVLQPQVTSGTAEGSVNIASWTENNGLRTPNFSFTGANTPTNYSARIAPQLVGMGLLEAIDEADIQLLADENDSNSDGISGRVHLVTDAVTSETRIGRFGWKASQPSLKQQVASALNTDVGVMTSILPNPDCGAQQSDCGSAGSEIADEHLDNLTAYIALLGLSARRDLSDATALQGEALFDTAGCNACHVDTFQTSQYHPHAELRDQTIHPYTDLLLHDMGPGLASNLPEGDAAGAEWRTAPLWNIGLTSGVSGGEGYLHDGRARTLHEAIMWHGGEADASRLNYEALSQTDKDALIAFLESL
;
A
#
# COMPACT_ATOMS: atom_id res chain seq x y z
N MET A 1 2.17 62.89 12.48
CA MET A 1 1.09 63.85 12.81
C MET A 1 -0.15 63.39 12.03
N LYS A 2 -1.38 63.15 12.54
CA LYS A 2 -2.02 63.21 13.87
C LYS A 2 -2.85 61.89 14.03
N LYS A 3 -2.68 61.09 15.10
CA LYS A 3 -3.60 60.86 16.27
C LYS A 3 -5.03 60.38 15.92
N ALA A 4 -5.67 59.39 16.58
CA ALA A 4 -5.45 58.65 17.87
C ALA A 4 -6.07 57.21 17.76
N ILE A 5 -5.62 56.10 18.36
CA ILE A 5 -5.42 55.61 19.77
C ILE A 5 -6.70 55.18 20.55
N GLY A 6 -6.74 53.91 21.00
CA GLY A 6 -7.54 53.35 22.12
C GLY A 6 -8.19 51.97 21.83
N ILE A 7 -7.58 50.81 22.11
CA ILE A 7 -7.53 50.02 23.38
C ILE A 7 -8.89 49.80 24.10
N ALA A 8 -9.38 48.54 24.13
CA ALA A 8 -9.80 47.77 25.33
C ALA A 8 -10.63 46.50 24.98
N ALA A 9 -10.59 45.46 25.82
CA ALA A 9 -11.28 44.17 25.65
C ALA A 9 -12.21 43.81 26.84
N LEU A 10 -12.97 42.71 26.70
CA LEU A 10 -13.87 42.04 27.66
C LEU A 10 -15.16 42.79 28.11
N TYR A 11 -16.35 42.21 27.93
CA TYR A 11 -16.96 41.33 28.96
C TYR A 11 -18.26 40.61 28.53
N LEU A 12 -18.43 39.46 29.17
CA LEU A 12 -19.46 38.42 29.16
C LEU A 12 -20.96 38.83 29.30
N ALA A 13 -21.82 37.92 28.80
CA ALA A 13 -23.13 37.49 29.32
C ALA A 13 -24.35 38.45 29.36
N CYS A 14 -25.47 37.97 28.78
CA CYS A 14 -26.81 38.29 29.28
C CYS A 14 -27.80 37.13 29.02
N THR A 15 -28.29 36.50 30.08
CA THR A 15 -29.45 35.59 30.07
C THR A 15 -30.60 36.22 30.87
N ALA A 16 -31.84 35.98 30.43
CA ALA A 16 -33.09 35.83 31.23
C ALA A 16 -34.35 36.52 30.63
N GLN A 17 -35.27 35.66 30.14
CA GLN A 17 -36.72 35.59 30.46
C GLN A 17 -37.65 36.83 30.43
N VAL A 18 -38.83 36.62 29.82
CA VAL A 18 -40.22 36.78 30.32
C VAL A 18 -41.14 36.43 29.12
N ALA A 19 -42.10 35.49 29.07
CA ALA A 19 -43.02 34.79 29.98
C ALA A 19 -44.51 35.14 29.75
N THR A 20 -45.36 34.09 29.86
CA THR A 20 -46.85 34.02 29.74
C THR A 20 -47.42 34.11 28.30
N ALA A 21 -48.60 33.57 27.95
CA ALA A 21 -49.68 32.87 28.68
C ALA A 21 -50.34 31.80 27.75
N ALA A 22 -50.67 30.55 28.13
CA ALA A 22 -51.70 30.01 29.05
C ALA A 22 -52.95 29.42 28.31
N PRO A 23 -53.67 28.40 28.85
CA PRO A 23 -54.24 27.32 28.00
C PRO A 23 -55.77 27.14 28.10
N LEU A 24 -56.30 26.09 27.44
CA LEU A 24 -57.65 25.56 27.61
C LEU A 24 -57.64 24.06 28.01
N VAL A 25 -58.67 23.66 28.76
CA VAL A 25 -58.76 22.43 29.55
C VAL A 25 -60.03 21.67 29.20
N TYR A 26 -59.99 20.32 29.20
CA TYR A 26 -61.09 19.51 29.74
C TYR A 26 -60.58 18.14 30.25
N ALA A 27 -61.01 17.76 31.46
CA ALA A 27 -60.84 16.44 32.07
C ALA A 27 -62.00 15.50 31.62
N ASP A 28 -62.17 14.23 32.02
CA ASP A 28 -61.76 13.52 33.25
C ASP A 28 -62.00 11.99 33.06
N GLY A 29 -61.44 11.12 33.93
CA GLY A 29 -61.91 9.73 34.08
C GLY A 29 -60.86 8.60 34.08
N ASP A 30 -60.44 8.18 35.28
CA ASP A 30 -59.49 7.09 35.55
C ASP A 30 -60.17 5.79 36.08
N LEU A 31 -59.38 4.69 36.12
CA LEU A 31 -59.54 3.43 36.90
C LEU A 31 -60.29 2.18 36.33
N ALA A 32 -59.59 1.04 36.45
CA ALA A 32 -60.03 -0.38 36.33
C ALA A 32 -60.53 -0.92 37.73
N PRO A 33 -60.55 -2.23 38.15
CA PRO A 33 -60.04 -3.50 37.56
C PRO A 33 -60.87 -4.81 37.84
N GLN A 34 -60.23 -6.00 37.65
CA GLN A 34 -60.51 -7.36 38.21
C GLN A 34 -61.54 -8.28 37.51
N ASN A 35 -61.30 -9.57 37.19
CA ASN A 35 -60.65 -10.67 37.95
C ASN A 35 -60.18 -11.85 37.05
N SER A 36 -59.14 -12.58 37.46
CA SER A 36 -58.86 -13.99 37.12
C SER A 36 -59.57 -14.94 38.13
N PRO A 37 -59.65 -16.28 37.90
CA PRO A 37 -58.58 -17.17 38.40
C PRO A 37 -58.35 -18.49 37.61
N ASP A 38 -57.18 -19.12 37.86
CA ASP A 38 -56.80 -20.56 37.89
C ASP A 38 -57.42 -21.59 36.89
N GLY A 39 -56.71 -22.56 36.29
CA GLY A 39 -55.28 -22.95 36.36
C GLY A 39 -55.07 -24.41 35.88
N LEU A 40 -53.81 -24.83 35.67
CA LEU A 40 -53.29 -26.21 35.47
C LEU A 40 -53.47 -26.94 34.10
N ILE A 41 -52.41 -26.85 33.27
CA ILE A 41 -51.54 -27.95 32.77
C ILE A 41 -52.14 -29.38 32.68
N ASN A 42 -52.12 -30.00 31.49
CA ASN A 42 -51.22 -31.14 31.22
C ASN A 42 -50.98 -31.42 29.72
N ILE A 43 -49.76 -31.86 29.39
CA ILE A 43 -49.34 -32.41 28.10
C ILE A 43 -49.54 -33.94 28.10
N ALA A 44 -49.54 -34.54 26.91
CA ALA A 44 -49.59 -35.97 26.61
C ALA A 44 -50.91 -36.71 26.92
N ASP A 45 -51.74 -36.88 25.88
CA ASP A 45 -52.47 -38.14 25.68
C ASP A 45 -52.75 -38.40 24.17
N LEU A 46 -52.03 -39.39 23.63
CA LEU A 46 -52.25 -40.13 22.37
C LEU A 46 -52.11 -39.45 20.99
N LEU A 47 -50.90 -39.63 20.41
CA LEU A 47 -50.71 -40.04 19.02
C LEU A 47 -51.62 -41.23 18.62
N LEU A 48 -52.21 -41.20 17.41
CA LEU A 48 -52.31 -42.39 16.55
C LEU A 48 -52.65 -42.09 15.05
N ALA A 49 -51.66 -42.34 14.19
CA ALA A 49 -51.76 -42.91 12.83
C ALA A 49 -52.49 -42.19 11.65
N ASP A 50 -51.67 -41.64 10.73
CA ASP A 50 -51.39 -42.21 9.37
C ASP A 50 -52.24 -41.82 8.11
N LYS A 51 -51.53 -41.49 7.00
CA LYS A 51 -51.84 -41.62 5.52
C LYS A 51 -52.14 -40.42 4.57
N ILE A 52 -51.10 -40.05 3.79
CA ILE A 52 -50.96 -40.06 2.29
C ILE A 52 -52.06 -39.47 1.36
N ALA A 53 -51.68 -38.54 0.45
CA ALA A 53 -51.95 -38.58 -1.03
C ALA A 53 -51.33 -37.40 -1.85
N ILE A 54 -50.86 -37.67 -3.08
CA ILE A 54 -50.26 -36.73 -4.07
C ILE A 54 -51.24 -36.42 -5.23
N GLY A 55 -51.11 -35.28 -5.92
CA GLY A 55 -51.74 -35.04 -7.23
C GLY A 55 -50.96 -34.06 -8.14
N LEU A 56 -50.73 -34.42 -9.40
CA LEU A 56 -49.86 -33.72 -10.37
C LEU A 56 -50.56 -33.59 -11.75
N ILE A 57 -50.45 -32.44 -12.43
CA ILE A 57 -50.82 -32.24 -13.86
C ILE A 57 -49.80 -31.30 -14.52
N ALA A 58 -49.36 -31.62 -15.75
CA ALA A 58 -48.30 -30.92 -16.49
C ALA A 58 -48.79 -30.16 -17.73
N PRO A 59 -48.00 -29.20 -18.26
CA PRO A 59 -48.19 -28.62 -19.60
C PRO A 59 -47.32 -29.30 -20.68
N THR A 60 -47.55 -28.96 -21.94
CA THR A 60 -47.04 -29.63 -23.15
C THR A 60 -46.12 -28.75 -24.00
N GLY A 61 -45.10 -29.30 -24.67
CA GLY A 61 -44.41 -28.55 -25.74
C GLY A 61 -43.01 -29.01 -26.19
N SER A 62 -42.92 -30.08 -26.98
CA SER A 62 -41.91 -30.33 -28.04
C SER A 62 -40.39 -30.09 -27.81
N ASP A 63 -39.66 -31.21 -27.81
CA ASP A 63 -38.58 -31.53 -28.77
C ASP A 63 -37.16 -30.97 -28.55
N LEU A 64 -36.35 -31.75 -27.80
CA LEU A 64 -35.04 -32.20 -28.27
C LEU A 64 -34.86 -33.69 -27.93
N SER A 65 -34.21 -34.43 -28.82
CA SER A 65 -34.20 -35.90 -28.84
C SER A 65 -32.96 -36.54 -28.24
N HIS A 66 -33.17 -37.69 -27.58
CA HIS A 66 -32.30 -38.89 -27.50
C HIS A 66 -30.86 -38.79 -28.05
N GLY A 67 -29.83 -39.22 -27.32
CA GLY A 67 -29.84 -39.79 -25.97
C GLY A 67 -28.59 -40.63 -25.68
N ASP A 68 -28.23 -40.70 -24.40
CA ASP A 68 -27.17 -41.50 -23.76
C ASP A 68 -27.24 -41.06 -22.27
N LEU A 69 -27.27 -41.89 -21.21
CA LEU A 69 -27.05 -43.34 -21.05
C LEU A 69 -28.01 -43.92 -19.98
N TYR A 70 -28.47 -45.15 -20.16
CA TYR A 70 -28.92 -46.04 -19.08
C TYR A 70 -28.30 -47.44 -19.27
N PRO A 71 -27.43 -47.92 -18.38
CA PRO A 71 -26.97 -49.31 -18.38
C PRO A 71 -27.95 -50.28 -17.66
N ALA A 72 -28.86 -50.84 -18.45
CA ALA A 72 -29.49 -52.18 -18.41
C ALA A 72 -29.88 -52.95 -17.11
N ASP A 73 -29.17 -52.89 -15.98
CA ASP A 73 -29.21 -53.96 -14.94
C ASP A 73 -29.86 -53.55 -13.60
N ALA A 74 -31.11 -53.07 -13.64
CA ALA A 74 -31.90 -52.73 -12.44
C ALA A 74 -32.53 -53.95 -11.73
N PRO A 75 -32.77 -53.84 -10.41
CA PRO A 75 -33.91 -54.48 -9.75
C PRO A 75 -34.97 -53.44 -9.36
N ASP A 76 -36.24 -53.75 -9.69
CA ASP A 76 -37.42 -52.90 -9.56
C ASP A 76 -37.61 -52.18 -8.19
N GLY A 77 -38.09 -50.93 -8.25
CA GLY A 77 -39.41 -50.70 -7.65
C GLY A 77 -39.63 -49.59 -6.61
N VAL A 78 -38.86 -48.49 -6.59
CA VAL A 78 -39.29 -47.25 -5.89
C VAL A 78 -39.02 -46.04 -6.80
N ILE A 79 -40.07 -45.30 -7.15
CA ILE A 79 -39.93 -43.91 -7.62
C ILE A 79 -39.87 -43.06 -6.36
N ASN A 80 -38.75 -42.38 -6.12
CA ASN A 80 -38.62 -41.50 -4.96
C ASN A 80 -39.58 -40.31 -5.09
N ILE A 81 -40.29 -39.99 -4.01
CA ILE A 81 -41.20 -38.85 -3.96
C ILE A 81 -40.44 -37.51 -4.07
N GLN A 82 -39.15 -37.49 -3.68
CA GLN A 82 -38.27 -36.33 -3.85
C GLN A 82 -37.95 -36.01 -5.32
N ASP A 83 -37.73 -37.01 -6.17
CA ASP A 83 -37.44 -36.80 -7.61
C ASP A 83 -38.60 -36.07 -8.32
N VAL A 84 -39.82 -36.32 -7.87
CA VAL A 84 -41.05 -35.71 -8.38
C VAL A 84 -41.23 -34.27 -7.88
N LEU A 85 -40.81 -33.97 -6.65
CA LEU A 85 -40.79 -32.62 -6.09
C LEU A 85 -39.71 -31.74 -6.75
N LEU A 86 -38.52 -32.30 -6.96
CA LEU A 86 -37.38 -31.62 -7.60
C LEU A 86 -37.68 -31.24 -9.06
N LEU A 87 -38.45 -32.07 -9.79
CA LEU A 87 -38.98 -31.71 -11.11
C LEU A 87 -40.05 -30.61 -11.07
N GLN A 88 -40.89 -30.54 -10.03
CA GLN A 88 -41.91 -29.49 -9.91
C GLN A 88 -41.33 -28.11 -9.58
N GLN A 89 -40.17 -28.04 -8.91
CA GLN A 89 -39.46 -26.78 -8.68
C GLN A 89 -38.79 -26.27 -9.96
N LYS A 90 -38.08 -27.12 -10.71
CA LYS A 90 -37.42 -26.74 -11.98
C LYS A 90 -38.37 -26.36 -13.13
N MET A 91 -39.68 -26.56 -12.99
CA MET A 91 -40.69 -26.24 -14.01
C MET A 91 -41.49 -24.93 -13.76
N ARG A 92 -41.21 -24.17 -12.69
CA ARG A 92 -41.75 -22.81 -12.51
C ARG A 92 -40.67 -21.78 -12.82
N GLY A 93 -40.54 -21.41 -14.08
CA GLY A 93 -39.54 -20.43 -14.51
C GLY A 93 -39.94 -18.99 -14.17
N ASP A 94 -39.44 -18.49 -13.04
CA ASP A 94 -38.96 -17.10 -12.91
C ASP A 94 -37.53 -17.12 -12.32
N GLY A 95 -36.74 -16.11 -12.71
CA GLY A 95 -35.27 -16.16 -12.63
C GLY A 95 -34.64 -15.57 -11.37
N THR A 96 -35.39 -15.43 -10.27
CA THR A 96 -34.95 -14.70 -9.06
C THR A 96 -35.63 -15.17 -7.78
N THR A 97 -34.92 -15.94 -6.93
CA THR A 97 -34.84 -15.85 -5.44
C THR A 97 -34.22 -17.14 -4.87
N ALA A 98 -33.51 -17.02 -3.73
CA ALA A 98 -32.90 -18.14 -3.02
C ALA A 98 -33.91 -19.13 -2.42
N ALA A 99 -33.45 -20.32 -2.04
CA ALA A 99 -34.27 -21.36 -1.42
C ALA A 99 -33.60 -21.87 -0.14
N ASN A 100 -34.17 -21.51 1.03
CA ASN A 100 -33.76 -22.05 2.32
C ASN A 100 -33.71 -23.58 2.29
N GLN A 101 -32.64 -24.16 2.84
CA GLN A 101 -32.47 -25.60 2.97
C GLN A 101 -32.58 -26.02 4.44
N TYR A 102 -33.60 -26.80 4.76
CA TYR A 102 -33.69 -27.53 6.03
C TYR A 102 -32.97 -28.89 5.89
N VAL A 103 -32.20 -29.27 6.91
CA VAL A 103 -31.50 -30.55 6.99
C VAL A 103 -32.24 -31.47 7.98
N GLU A 104 -32.69 -32.65 7.55
CA GLU A 104 -33.51 -33.54 8.39
C GLU A 104 -32.74 -34.06 9.62
N SER A 105 -31.45 -34.34 9.49
CA SER A 105 -30.53 -34.68 10.59
C SER A 105 -29.09 -34.24 10.30
N LEU A 106 -28.43 -33.68 11.31
CA LEU A 106 -27.03 -33.28 11.32
C LEU A 106 -26.23 -34.24 12.20
N GLY A 107 -25.46 -35.15 11.58
CA GLY A 107 -24.59 -36.08 12.28
C GLY A 107 -23.40 -35.36 12.92
N LEU A 108 -23.30 -35.39 14.26
CA LEU A 108 -22.11 -34.92 15.00
C LEU A 108 -21.09 -36.05 15.18
N PHE A 109 -21.58 -37.30 15.23
CA PHE A 109 -20.80 -38.54 15.19
C PHE A 109 -21.71 -39.68 14.70
N GLU A 110 -21.61 -40.03 13.42
CA GLU A 110 -22.27 -41.20 12.82
C GLU A 110 -21.23 -42.06 12.10
N GLU A 111 -21.19 -43.36 12.45
CA GLU A 111 -20.46 -44.49 11.82
C GLU A 111 -19.21 -44.18 10.95
N GLY A 112 -18.01 -44.05 11.56
CA GLY A 112 -16.77 -43.98 10.76
C GLY A 112 -15.45 -43.77 11.54
N PRO A 113 -14.28 -44.07 10.93
CA PRO A 113 -12.99 -44.02 11.62
C PRO A 113 -12.44 -42.59 11.76
N ALA A 114 -12.62 -42.01 12.96
CA ALA A 114 -11.99 -40.78 13.47
C ALA A 114 -12.24 -39.46 12.68
N THR A 115 -12.83 -39.53 11.49
CA THR A 115 -13.16 -38.38 10.64
C THR A 115 -14.55 -38.60 10.04
N VAL A 116 -15.49 -37.71 10.29
CA VAL A 116 -16.80 -37.72 9.64
C VAL A 116 -16.74 -36.82 8.41
N THR A 117 -17.09 -37.35 7.24
CA THR A 117 -17.26 -36.58 6.00
C THR A 117 -18.74 -36.32 5.77
N GLY A 118 -19.19 -35.11 6.08
CA GLY A 118 -20.47 -34.60 5.59
C GLY A 118 -20.31 -33.99 4.20
N GLU A 119 -21.04 -34.49 3.19
CA GLU A 119 -21.15 -33.82 1.89
C GLU A 119 -22.38 -32.91 1.87
N ALA A 120 -22.15 -31.60 1.77
CA ALA A 120 -23.17 -30.60 1.52
C ALA A 120 -22.71 -29.66 0.40
N GLY A 121 -23.53 -29.45 -0.63
CA GLY A 121 -23.25 -28.51 -1.72
C GLY A 121 -22.05 -28.83 -2.63
N GLY A 122 -21.33 -29.93 -2.40
CA GLY A 122 -20.11 -30.29 -3.14
C GLY A 122 -18.81 -29.97 -2.39
N ASN A 123 -18.87 -29.47 -1.16
CA ASN A 123 -17.73 -29.34 -0.26
C ASN A 123 -17.75 -30.48 0.77
N SER A 124 -16.57 -30.97 1.14
CA SER A 124 -16.37 -32.01 2.15
C SER A 124 -15.72 -31.40 3.38
N ALA A 125 -16.40 -31.43 4.53
CA ALA A 125 -15.79 -31.09 5.82
C ALA A 125 -15.21 -32.35 6.48
N ASN A 126 -14.06 -32.23 7.16
CA ASN A 126 -13.36 -33.33 7.84
C ASN A 126 -13.23 -33.04 9.34
N THR A 127 -14.28 -33.28 10.12
CA THR A 127 -14.21 -33.07 11.56
C THR A 127 -13.44 -34.20 12.25
N THR A 128 -12.35 -33.86 12.96
CA THR A 128 -11.54 -34.82 13.74
C THR A 128 -11.91 -34.76 15.22
N LEU A 129 -12.30 -35.90 15.80
CA LEU A 129 -12.81 -35.95 17.18
C LEU A 129 -11.70 -35.99 18.24
N VAL A 130 -11.60 -34.96 19.07
CA VAL A 130 -10.69 -34.90 20.23
C VAL A 130 -11.41 -35.06 21.58
N VAL A 131 -10.97 -36.12 22.28
CA VAL A 131 -11.17 -36.58 23.67
C VAL A 131 -10.73 -35.69 24.84
N SER A 132 -11.06 -34.40 24.92
CA SER A 132 -10.56 -33.54 26.02
C SER A 132 -11.45 -33.55 27.27
N GLY A 133 -10.85 -33.65 28.45
CA GLY A 133 -11.58 -33.70 29.73
C GLY A 133 -11.10 -32.63 30.71
N TYR A 134 -11.96 -31.67 31.05
CA TYR A 134 -11.72 -30.74 32.15
C TYR A 134 -11.87 -31.50 33.47
N THR A 135 -10.75 -31.85 34.09
CA THR A 135 -10.71 -32.85 35.17
C THR A 135 -9.88 -32.39 36.36
N ALA A 136 -10.52 -32.40 37.54
CA ALA A 136 -9.78 -32.66 38.76
C ALA A 136 -9.15 -34.07 38.65
N PRO A 137 -7.94 -34.34 39.19
CA PRO A 137 -7.21 -35.57 38.90
C PRO A 137 -7.99 -36.86 39.21
N GLY A 138 -8.43 -37.60 38.18
CA GLY A 138 -9.11 -38.90 38.39
C GLY A 138 -10.02 -39.48 37.29
N ALA A 139 -10.35 -38.75 36.21
CA ALA A 139 -11.11 -39.33 35.09
C ALA A 139 -10.21 -39.87 33.98
N THR A 140 -10.70 -40.83 33.19
CA THR A 140 -9.97 -41.41 32.07
C THR A 140 -10.93 -41.79 30.95
N VAL A 141 -10.76 -41.19 29.77
CA VAL A 141 -11.42 -41.63 28.53
C VAL A 141 -10.50 -42.62 27.83
N ILE A 142 -11.06 -43.74 27.37
CA ILE A 142 -10.34 -44.78 26.65
C ILE A 142 -11.10 -45.05 25.36
N ASN A 143 -10.47 -44.80 24.21
CA ASN A 143 -10.88 -45.44 22.97
C ASN A 143 -10.58 -46.94 23.13
N ASP A 144 -11.61 -47.79 23.14
CA ASP A 144 -11.45 -49.24 23.26
C ASP A 144 -11.78 -49.92 21.92
N PRO A 145 -10.84 -49.92 20.95
CA PRO A 145 -11.06 -50.50 19.62
C PRO A 145 -11.19 -52.03 19.64
N ASN A 146 -11.14 -52.66 20.82
CA ASN A 146 -11.34 -54.09 20.99
C ASN A 146 -12.77 -54.44 21.45
N PHE A 147 -13.58 -53.44 21.81
CA PHE A 147 -14.98 -53.62 22.17
C PHE A 147 -15.87 -53.55 20.92
N THR A 148 -16.14 -54.72 20.32
CA THR A 148 -17.11 -54.84 19.22
C THR A 148 -18.53 -54.72 19.75
N ASP A 149 -19.35 -53.90 19.09
CA ASP A 149 -20.77 -53.92 19.41
C ASP A 149 -21.42 -55.24 18.97
N PRO A 150 -22.27 -55.87 19.80
CA PRO A 150 -23.03 -57.06 19.38
C PRO A 150 -24.09 -56.77 18.31
N GLU A 151 -24.55 -55.53 18.17
CA GLU A 151 -25.57 -55.11 17.20
C GLU A 151 -24.94 -54.55 15.92
N ASP A 152 -23.74 -53.93 16.01
CA ASP A 152 -22.91 -53.59 14.86
C ASP A 152 -21.41 -53.91 15.06
N SER A 153 -20.95 -54.95 14.36
CA SER A 153 -19.58 -55.46 14.47
C SER A 153 -18.50 -54.62 13.77
N GLY A 154 -18.84 -53.48 13.15
CA GLY A 154 -17.91 -52.64 12.38
C GLY A 154 -17.32 -51.43 13.11
N ASN A 155 -18.00 -50.89 14.12
CA ASN A 155 -17.77 -49.53 14.60
C ASN A 155 -16.84 -49.39 15.81
N THR A 156 -16.24 -48.19 15.96
CA THR A 156 -15.30 -47.84 17.03
C THR A 156 -16.03 -47.09 18.14
N LEU A 157 -16.22 -47.75 19.28
CA LEU A 157 -16.96 -47.20 20.42
C LEU A 157 -16.05 -46.49 21.43
N TRP A 158 -16.54 -45.36 21.97
CA TRP A 158 -15.83 -44.59 23.00
C TRP A 158 -16.27 -45.01 24.39
N ARG A 159 -15.30 -45.37 25.25
CA ARG A 159 -15.55 -45.71 26.65
C ARG A 159 -15.12 -44.58 27.57
N VAL A 160 -16.06 -44.08 28.37
CA VAL A 160 -15.84 -43.03 29.36
C VAL A 160 -15.86 -43.64 30.76
N SER A 161 -14.80 -43.42 31.54
CA SER A 161 -14.71 -43.87 32.93
C SER A 161 -14.25 -42.73 33.84
N VAL A 162 -15.18 -42.18 34.62
CA VAL A 162 -14.92 -41.11 35.60
C VAL A 162 -14.83 -41.72 37.00
N SER A 163 -13.74 -41.47 37.73
CA SER A 163 -13.56 -42.00 39.09
C SER A 163 -13.26 -40.90 40.12
N GLY A 164 -14.01 -40.91 41.22
CA GLY A 164 -13.66 -40.16 42.44
C GLY A 164 -13.83 -38.63 42.43
N GLY A 165 -14.55 -38.03 41.47
CA GLY A 165 -14.71 -36.57 41.40
C GLY A 165 -15.83 -36.10 40.48
N ILE A 166 -15.84 -34.80 40.18
CA ILE A 166 -16.60 -34.23 39.05
C ILE A 166 -15.73 -34.35 37.81
N GLY A 167 -16.30 -34.77 36.68
CA GLY A 167 -15.59 -34.84 35.40
C GLY A 167 -16.51 -34.58 34.22
N ASN A 168 -16.11 -33.67 33.35
CA ASN A 168 -16.78 -33.37 32.08
C ASN A 168 -16.11 -34.17 30.96
N VAL A 169 -16.91 -34.73 30.07
CA VAL A 169 -16.47 -35.27 28.78
C VAL A 169 -17.28 -34.61 27.68
N TYR A 170 -16.59 -33.96 26.75
CA TYR A 170 -17.15 -33.24 25.62
C TYR A 170 -16.49 -33.67 24.32
N LEU A 171 -17.16 -33.40 23.21
CA LEU A 171 -16.59 -33.55 21.87
C LEU A 171 -15.88 -32.22 21.53
N SER A 172 -14.55 -32.22 21.38
CA SER A 172 -13.84 -31.04 20.87
C SER A 172 -13.31 -31.28 19.46
N THR A 173 -13.51 -30.30 18.58
CA THR A 173 -12.88 -30.23 17.27
C THR A 173 -11.52 -29.54 17.44
N ALA A 174 -10.46 -30.16 16.95
CA ALA A 174 -9.20 -29.46 16.77
C ALA A 174 -9.28 -28.73 15.43
N ASP A 175 -8.95 -27.44 15.45
CA ASP A 175 -9.22 -26.44 14.41
C ASP A 175 -10.72 -26.05 14.29
N LEU A 176 -10.96 -24.74 14.28
CA LEU A 176 -12.22 -24.07 13.98
C LEU A 176 -12.00 -22.80 13.14
N SER A 177 -10.77 -22.53 12.72
CA SER A 177 -10.42 -21.52 11.72
C SER A 177 -10.62 -22.11 10.31
N GLY A 178 -11.84 -22.59 10.03
CA GLY A 178 -12.20 -23.13 8.71
C GLY A 178 -13.14 -24.35 8.70
N ASP A 179 -13.55 -24.92 9.83
CA ASP A 179 -14.59 -25.98 9.84
C ASP A 179 -15.97 -25.37 9.51
N PRO A 180 -16.60 -25.69 8.37
CA PRO A 180 -17.84 -25.05 7.97
C PRO A 180 -19.01 -25.29 8.93
N LEU A 181 -18.97 -26.33 9.77
CA LEU A 181 -20.14 -26.76 10.55
C LEU A 181 -20.58 -25.79 11.66
N LEU A 182 -19.72 -24.86 12.11
CA LEU A 182 -20.08 -23.80 13.06
C LEU A 182 -20.23 -22.41 12.40
N ASP A 183 -19.76 -22.23 11.16
CA ASP A 183 -19.83 -20.95 10.43
C ASP A 183 -21.00 -20.88 9.42
N THR A 184 -21.71 -21.99 9.18
CA THR A 184 -22.82 -22.06 8.20
C THR A 184 -24.18 -21.49 8.66
N GLY A 185 -24.24 -20.74 9.77
CA GLY A 185 -25.46 -20.01 10.16
C GLY A 185 -26.67 -20.89 10.46
N PHE A 186 -26.48 -21.97 11.22
CA PHE A 186 -27.57 -22.85 11.65
C PHE A 186 -28.44 -22.22 12.76
N ASP A 187 -29.74 -22.08 12.52
CA ASP A 187 -30.71 -21.70 13.55
C ASP A 187 -31.25 -22.95 14.27
N LEU A 188 -30.74 -23.22 15.47
CA LEU A 188 -31.19 -24.32 16.35
C LEU A 188 -32.50 -24.00 17.10
N THR A 189 -33.06 -22.79 16.94
CA THR A 189 -34.25 -22.32 17.66
C THR A 189 -35.50 -22.21 16.77
N GLY A 190 -35.36 -22.36 15.45
CA GLY A 190 -36.31 -21.89 14.44
C GLY A 190 -37.76 -22.40 14.55
N ASP A 191 -37.98 -23.69 14.85
CA ASP A 191 -39.32 -24.29 14.84
C ASP A 191 -39.70 -25.09 16.10
N GLY A 192 -38.78 -25.21 17.09
CA GLY A 192 -39.04 -25.85 18.39
C GLY A 192 -38.99 -27.39 18.44
N ASP A 193 -38.83 -28.07 17.30
CA ASP A 193 -38.82 -29.53 17.16
C ASP A 193 -37.39 -30.15 17.06
N ALA A 194 -36.34 -29.37 17.34
CA ALA A 194 -34.95 -29.83 17.27
C ALA A 194 -34.54 -30.65 18.50
N GLN A 195 -33.95 -31.84 18.29
CA GLN A 195 -33.54 -32.76 19.37
C GLN A 195 -32.06 -33.13 19.25
N LEU A 196 -31.37 -33.21 20.39
CA LEU A 196 -30.06 -33.82 20.53
C LEU A 196 -30.22 -35.31 20.85
N VAL A 197 -29.74 -36.18 19.96
CA VAL A 197 -29.95 -37.63 20.02
C VAL A 197 -28.61 -38.35 20.13
N PHE A 198 -28.53 -39.37 20.99
CA PHE A 198 -27.34 -40.21 21.17
C PHE A 198 -27.69 -41.59 21.74
N ASP A 199 -26.86 -42.60 21.47
CA ASP A 199 -26.96 -43.92 22.09
C ASP A 199 -25.99 -44.03 23.28
N ILE A 200 -26.45 -44.60 24.41
CA ILE A 200 -25.65 -44.77 25.63
C ILE A 200 -25.81 -46.16 26.25
N LYS A 201 -24.71 -46.71 26.79
CA LYS A 201 -24.71 -47.95 27.57
C LYS A 201 -23.87 -47.79 28.83
N VAL A 202 -24.56 -47.66 29.96
CA VAL A 202 -23.92 -47.51 31.27
C VAL A 202 -23.52 -48.89 31.81
N ASN A 203 -22.24 -49.09 32.08
CA ASN A 203 -21.69 -50.32 32.68
C ASN A 203 -21.81 -50.31 34.20
N SER A 204 -21.56 -49.15 34.81
CA SER A 204 -21.74 -48.92 36.25
C SER A 204 -21.89 -47.43 36.55
N VAL A 205 -22.61 -47.13 37.63
CA VAL A 205 -22.74 -45.78 38.20
C VAL A 205 -22.88 -45.92 39.71
N ASP A 206 -22.13 -45.14 40.48
CA ASP A 206 -22.18 -45.20 41.94
C ASP A 206 -23.57 -44.77 42.47
N PRO A 207 -24.08 -45.30 43.60
CA PRO A 207 -25.41 -44.97 44.13
C PRO A 207 -25.68 -43.51 44.55
N GLY A 208 -24.74 -42.60 44.31
CA GLY A 208 -24.88 -41.15 44.48
C GLY A 208 -24.36 -40.33 43.29
N ALA A 209 -23.93 -40.99 42.21
CA ALA A 209 -23.50 -40.31 40.98
C ALA A 209 -24.70 -39.90 40.11
N THR A 210 -24.55 -38.76 39.43
CA THR A 210 -25.52 -38.22 38.46
C THR A 210 -24.81 -37.96 37.13
N LEU A 211 -25.43 -38.37 36.03
CA LEU A 211 -25.00 -38.11 34.65
C LEU A 211 -25.82 -36.93 34.12
N THR A 212 -25.18 -35.88 33.61
CA THR A 212 -25.85 -34.64 33.17
C THR A 212 -25.37 -34.25 31.79
N VAL A 213 -26.28 -34.17 30.82
CA VAL A 213 -26.00 -33.63 29.48
C VAL A 213 -26.04 -32.10 29.57
N LYS A 214 -25.08 -31.40 28.96
CA LYS A 214 -24.98 -29.93 28.96
C LYS A 214 -24.56 -29.38 27.60
N MET A 215 -24.89 -28.12 27.37
CA MET A 215 -24.16 -27.24 26.44
C MET A 215 -23.19 -26.38 27.25
N ASP A 216 -21.92 -26.34 26.84
CA ASP A 216 -20.86 -25.61 27.54
C ASP A 216 -20.41 -24.40 26.71
N SER A 217 -20.15 -23.30 27.40
CA SER A 217 -19.85 -21.97 26.86
C SER A 217 -18.57 -21.34 27.39
N GLY A 218 -17.77 -22.07 28.17
CA GLY A 218 -16.63 -21.48 28.87
C GLY A 218 -17.01 -20.67 30.12
N TYR A 219 -18.26 -20.83 30.59
CA TYR A 219 -18.84 -20.29 31.83
C TYR A 219 -19.47 -18.88 31.73
N PRO A 220 -20.68 -18.66 32.32
CA PRO A 220 -21.58 -19.64 32.92
C PRO A 220 -22.38 -20.43 31.87
N ASN A 221 -22.57 -21.72 32.16
CA ASN A 221 -23.14 -22.72 31.24
C ASN A 221 -24.55 -22.38 30.75
N LEU A 222 -24.89 -22.84 29.53
CA LEU A 222 -26.09 -22.43 28.80
C LEU A 222 -27.18 -23.51 28.69
N GLY A 223 -27.30 -24.38 29.70
CA GLY A 223 -28.35 -25.39 29.75
C GLY A 223 -27.86 -26.77 30.18
N GLN A 224 -28.70 -27.51 30.92
CA GLN A 224 -28.37 -28.84 31.42
C GLN A 224 -29.59 -29.74 31.65
N VAL A 225 -29.47 -31.02 31.34
CA VAL A 225 -30.50 -32.05 31.58
C VAL A 225 -29.85 -33.27 32.26
N ALA A 226 -30.32 -33.60 33.46
CA ALA A 226 -29.82 -34.77 34.21
C ALA A 226 -30.51 -36.06 33.75
N LEU A 227 -29.72 -37.06 33.33
CA LEU A 227 -30.21 -38.39 32.95
C LEU A 227 -30.69 -39.14 34.19
N THR A 228 -31.83 -39.80 34.06
CA THR A 228 -32.51 -40.54 35.12
C THR A 228 -32.46 -42.05 34.87
N ALA A 229 -32.87 -42.84 35.86
CA ALA A 229 -32.86 -44.30 35.79
C ALA A 229 -33.88 -44.91 34.80
N SER A 230 -34.68 -44.11 34.09
CA SER A 230 -35.45 -44.57 32.91
C SER A 230 -34.67 -44.47 31.60
N ASP A 231 -33.69 -43.58 31.53
CA ASP A 231 -33.07 -43.14 30.27
C ASP A 231 -31.88 -44.05 29.91
N TYR A 232 -31.32 -44.72 30.91
CA TYR A 232 -30.35 -45.81 30.75
C TYR A 232 -30.76 -47.05 31.57
N THR A 233 -30.22 -48.22 31.19
CA THR A 233 -30.37 -49.46 31.97
C THR A 233 -29.01 -50.14 32.05
N VAL A 234 -28.50 -50.36 33.28
CA VAL A 234 -27.12 -50.84 33.47
C VAL A 234 -26.86 -52.15 32.72
N GLY A 235 -25.86 -52.13 31.84
CA GLY A 235 -25.46 -53.24 30.98
C GLY A 235 -26.19 -53.35 29.63
N SER A 236 -27.12 -52.45 29.30
CA SER A 236 -27.89 -52.45 28.05
C SER A 236 -27.78 -51.11 27.31
N TRP A 237 -27.81 -51.13 25.98
CA TRP A 237 -27.91 -49.91 25.16
C TRP A 237 -29.29 -49.26 25.26
N ARG A 238 -29.31 -47.94 25.16
CA ARG A 238 -30.51 -47.09 25.03
C ARG A 238 -30.21 -45.89 24.14
N ARG A 239 -31.14 -45.57 23.24
CA ARG A 239 -31.19 -44.26 22.59
C ARG A 239 -31.83 -43.24 23.53
N VAL A 240 -31.17 -42.12 23.68
CA VAL A 240 -31.63 -40.93 24.41
C VAL A 240 -31.85 -39.83 23.39
N ALA A 241 -32.96 -39.10 23.50
CA ALA A 241 -33.26 -37.90 22.73
C ALA A 241 -33.68 -36.82 23.72
N ILE A 242 -33.09 -35.63 23.60
CA ILE A 242 -33.32 -34.49 24.47
C ILE A 242 -33.75 -33.31 23.60
N ASP A 243 -34.93 -32.75 23.87
CA ASP A 243 -35.40 -31.54 23.18
C ASP A 243 -34.45 -30.37 23.51
N PHE A 244 -34.01 -29.60 22.51
CA PHE A 244 -33.19 -28.42 22.76
C PHE A 244 -33.91 -27.42 23.66
N ALA A 245 -35.24 -27.34 23.58
CA ALA A 245 -36.07 -26.55 24.48
C ALA A 245 -35.91 -26.92 25.96
N ASP A 246 -35.68 -28.19 26.29
CA ASP A 246 -35.48 -28.64 27.68
C ASP A 246 -34.05 -28.35 28.18
N LEU A 247 -33.04 -28.47 27.31
CA LEU A 247 -31.69 -27.98 27.61
C LEU A 247 -31.72 -26.47 27.90
N LEU A 248 -32.47 -25.70 27.11
CA LEU A 248 -32.64 -24.25 27.24
C LEU A 248 -33.67 -23.83 28.32
N ALA A 249 -34.28 -24.76 29.05
CA ALA A 249 -35.26 -24.42 30.09
C ALA A 249 -34.64 -24.14 31.47
N ASP A 250 -33.47 -24.71 31.77
CA ASP A 250 -32.71 -24.50 33.02
C ASP A 250 -31.30 -23.98 32.74
N PRO A 251 -31.11 -22.64 32.61
CA PRO A 251 -29.82 -22.02 32.28
C PRO A 251 -28.80 -22.04 33.44
N GLY A 252 -29.06 -22.78 34.51
CA GLY A 252 -28.19 -22.84 35.67
C GLY A 252 -28.04 -21.51 36.43
N PRO A 253 -27.04 -21.39 37.32
CA PRO A 253 -26.82 -20.19 38.12
C PRO A 253 -26.08 -19.10 37.32
N GLY A 254 -26.76 -18.52 36.33
CA GLY A 254 -26.28 -17.44 35.47
C GLY A 254 -27.44 -16.58 34.94
N ALA A 255 -27.15 -15.38 34.43
CA ALA A 255 -28.17 -14.45 33.97
C ALA A 255 -28.50 -14.63 32.48
N GLY A 256 -29.39 -15.58 32.15
CA GLY A 256 -29.95 -15.74 30.81
C GLY A 256 -29.09 -16.56 29.85
N LEU A 257 -29.69 -16.95 28.73
CA LEU A 257 -29.05 -17.75 27.69
C LEU A 257 -28.44 -16.84 26.62
N ASP A 258 -27.15 -16.99 26.39
CA ASP A 258 -26.43 -16.36 25.30
C ASP A 258 -25.86 -17.41 24.35
N LEU A 259 -26.72 -17.93 23.47
CA LEU A 259 -26.42 -18.99 22.50
C LEU A 259 -25.18 -18.72 21.64
N ALA A 260 -24.79 -17.45 21.49
CA ALA A 260 -23.57 -17.02 20.80
C ALA A 260 -22.27 -17.61 21.36
N ASN A 261 -22.27 -18.06 22.62
CA ASN A 261 -21.05 -18.54 23.29
C ASN A 261 -21.00 -20.06 23.47
N VAL A 262 -21.88 -20.88 22.88
CA VAL A 262 -21.79 -22.35 23.02
C VAL A 262 -20.54 -22.88 22.31
N ILE A 263 -19.55 -23.31 23.08
CA ILE A 263 -18.28 -23.88 22.60
C ILE A 263 -18.42 -25.40 22.38
N ASN A 264 -19.21 -26.09 23.22
CA ASN A 264 -19.47 -27.52 23.08
C ASN A 264 -20.98 -27.81 23.09
N ILE A 265 -21.52 -28.30 21.97
CA ILE A 265 -22.94 -28.63 21.80
C ILE A 265 -23.34 -29.89 22.59
N PHE A 266 -22.40 -30.80 22.84
CA PHE A 266 -22.64 -32.01 23.65
C PHE A 266 -21.52 -32.21 24.70
N VAL A 267 -21.90 -32.12 25.97
CA VAL A 267 -21.07 -32.47 27.13
C VAL A 267 -21.85 -33.44 28.02
N ILE A 268 -21.21 -34.51 28.50
CA ILE A 268 -21.71 -35.29 29.64
C ILE A 268 -20.81 -35.06 30.86
N GLU A 269 -21.39 -34.46 31.90
CA GLU A 269 -20.79 -34.31 33.22
C GLU A 269 -21.23 -35.44 34.15
N VAL A 270 -20.27 -36.05 34.85
CA VAL A 270 -20.53 -36.93 36.00
C VAL A 270 -20.27 -36.15 37.29
N THR A 271 -21.25 -36.09 38.19
CA THR A 271 -21.09 -35.53 39.54
C THR A 271 -21.47 -36.53 40.63
N GLY A 272 -21.03 -36.31 41.87
CA GLY A 272 -21.51 -37.03 43.06
C GLY A 272 -20.96 -38.46 43.27
N GLY A 273 -20.19 -39.01 42.32
CA GLY A 273 -19.56 -40.33 42.41
C GLY A 273 -18.88 -40.73 41.11
N SER A 274 -18.63 -42.03 40.94
CA SER A 274 -17.99 -42.60 39.74
C SER A 274 -19.01 -43.15 38.74
N ALA A 275 -18.67 -43.15 37.45
CA ALA A 275 -19.47 -43.77 36.39
C ALA A 275 -18.59 -44.32 35.26
N ASP A 276 -19.03 -45.41 34.62
CA ASP A 276 -18.40 -46.06 33.47
C ASP A 276 -19.46 -46.38 32.41
N PHE A 277 -19.31 -45.87 31.20
CA PHE A 277 -20.31 -45.98 30.12
C PHE A 277 -19.69 -45.90 28.72
N TYR A 278 -20.44 -46.34 27.71
CA TYR A 278 -20.15 -46.18 26.29
C TYR A 278 -21.15 -45.22 25.63
N LEU A 279 -20.72 -44.52 24.58
CA LEU A 279 -21.54 -43.63 23.74
C LEU A 279 -21.39 -44.00 22.25
N ASP A 280 -22.44 -43.75 21.47
CA ASP A 280 -22.47 -43.90 20.01
C ASP A 280 -23.54 -43.00 19.36
N ASN A 281 -23.53 -42.87 18.03
CA ASN A 281 -24.56 -42.22 17.18
C ASN A 281 -25.07 -40.86 17.69
N ILE A 282 -24.22 -39.84 17.75
CA ILE A 282 -24.57 -38.51 18.27
C ILE A 282 -24.99 -37.60 17.10
N PHE A 283 -26.21 -37.07 17.11
CA PHE A 283 -26.72 -36.20 16.03
C PHE A 283 -27.79 -35.21 16.52
N VAL A 284 -28.06 -34.18 15.73
CA VAL A 284 -29.14 -33.21 15.94
C VAL A 284 -30.20 -33.37 14.85
N THR A 285 -31.48 -33.34 15.20
CA THR A 285 -32.59 -33.39 14.21
C THR A 285 -33.12 -32.00 13.87
N HIS A 286 -33.63 -31.83 12.63
CA HIS A 286 -34.35 -30.64 12.17
C HIS A 286 -33.57 -29.31 12.23
N ALA A 287 -32.33 -29.26 11.74
CA ALA A 287 -31.53 -28.03 11.69
C ALA A 287 -31.82 -27.19 10.42
N CYS A 288 -31.91 -25.86 10.55
CA CYS A 288 -32.18 -24.94 9.43
C CYS A 288 -30.92 -24.16 9.01
N MET A 289 -30.56 -24.16 7.72
CA MET A 289 -29.51 -23.31 7.15
C MET A 289 -30.12 -22.12 6.41
N ASP A 290 -29.64 -20.89 6.61
CA ASP A 290 -29.39 -20.01 5.46
C ASP A 290 -28.47 -18.80 5.71
N VAL A 291 -27.65 -18.50 4.71
CA VAL A 291 -26.90 -17.25 4.58
C VAL A 291 -27.85 -16.16 4.05
N GLY A 292 -28.66 -15.60 4.95
CA GLY A 292 -29.55 -14.46 4.66
C GLY A 292 -31.04 -14.64 5.00
N GLY A 293 -31.42 -15.69 5.74
CA GLY A 293 -32.83 -16.00 6.05
C GLY A 293 -33.33 -15.63 7.46
N CYS A 294 -32.50 -15.79 8.50
CA CYS A 294 -32.91 -15.62 9.90
C CYS A 294 -32.25 -14.40 10.56
N ASN A 295 -33.05 -13.53 11.19
CA ASN A 295 -32.60 -12.28 11.79
C ASN A 295 -31.99 -12.47 13.19
N ALA A 296 -30.67 -12.67 13.28
CA ALA A 296 -29.90 -12.39 14.48
C ALA A 296 -28.44 -12.03 14.14
N THR A 297 -27.93 -10.93 14.71
CA THR A 297 -26.53 -10.51 14.55
C THR A 297 -25.76 -10.80 15.83
N VAL A 298 -24.69 -11.58 15.73
CA VAL A 298 -23.72 -11.78 16.82
C VAL A 298 -22.40 -11.10 16.42
N LYS A 299 -21.85 -10.28 17.32
CA LYS A 299 -20.47 -9.77 17.22
C LYS A 299 -19.71 -10.28 18.44
N THR A 300 -18.64 -11.02 18.24
CA THR A 300 -17.81 -11.58 19.31
C THR A 300 -16.79 -10.57 19.85
N LYS A 301 -16.36 -10.78 21.09
CA LYS A 301 -15.16 -10.16 21.69
C LYS A 301 -14.28 -11.30 22.22
N PRO A 302 -12.93 -11.24 22.11
CA PRO A 302 -12.08 -12.38 22.45
C PRO A 302 -12.15 -12.79 23.93
N GLN A 303 -12.15 -14.12 24.17
CA GLN A 303 -11.66 -14.71 25.41
C GLN A 303 -10.12 -14.75 25.36
N LEU A 304 -9.46 -14.51 26.48
CA LEU A 304 -8.01 -14.68 26.57
C LEU A 304 -7.69 -16.15 26.79
N GLY A 305 -6.69 -16.66 26.05
CA GLY A 305 -6.29 -18.06 26.06
C GLY A 305 -5.56 -18.49 27.34
N ASN A 306 -4.70 -19.50 27.25
CA ASN A 306 -3.74 -19.77 28.32
C ASN A 306 -2.64 -18.70 28.34
N ALA A 307 -2.05 -18.46 29.51
CA ALA A 307 -0.85 -17.63 29.60
C ALA A 307 0.28 -18.28 28.78
N LEU A 308 0.97 -17.47 27.99
CA LEU A 308 2.04 -17.89 27.10
C LEU A 308 3.22 -18.47 27.91
N PRO A 309 3.82 -19.59 27.46
CA PRO A 309 4.91 -20.22 28.18
C PRO A 309 6.15 -19.32 28.18
N ALA A 310 6.57 -18.87 29.37
CA ALA A 310 7.63 -17.87 29.50
C ALA A 310 8.80 -18.34 30.38
N THR A 311 10.01 -17.88 30.07
CA THR A 311 11.14 -17.94 31.00
C THR A 311 11.47 -16.55 31.54
N ALA A 312 11.64 -16.44 32.87
CA ALA A 312 11.75 -15.16 33.54
C ALA A 312 13.18 -14.80 33.98
N THR A 313 13.58 -13.54 33.70
CA THR A 313 14.81 -12.91 34.19
C THR A 313 14.47 -11.60 34.92
N ALA A 314 15.36 -11.10 35.78
CA ALA A 314 15.09 -9.87 36.53
C ALA A 314 16.35 -9.04 36.79
N SER A 315 16.16 -7.74 37.00
CA SER A 315 17.22 -6.78 37.36
C SER A 315 17.92 -7.11 38.68
N SER A 316 17.21 -7.76 39.61
CA SER A 316 17.69 -8.12 40.93
C SER A 316 16.84 -9.21 41.58
N ILE A 317 17.35 -9.83 42.64
CA ILE A 317 16.69 -10.88 43.41
C ILE A 317 16.75 -10.51 44.91
N GLY A 318 15.59 -10.51 45.55
CA GLY A 318 15.36 -10.22 46.97
C GLY A 318 15.48 -11.47 47.85
N ALA A 319 14.77 -11.44 48.99
CA ALA A 319 14.78 -12.52 49.97
C ALA A 319 13.68 -13.57 49.74
N ALA A 320 12.60 -13.23 49.03
CA ALA A 320 11.47 -14.15 48.81
C ALA A 320 11.68 -15.16 47.66
N GLY A 321 12.51 -14.85 46.66
CA GLY A 321 12.88 -15.80 45.60
C GLY A 321 13.22 -15.19 44.23
N GLY A 322 13.62 -16.05 43.30
CA GLY A 322 14.08 -15.68 41.95
C GLY A 322 12.95 -15.51 40.92
N PRO A 323 13.25 -14.95 39.73
CA PRO A 323 12.24 -14.54 38.75
C PRO A 323 11.34 -15.67 38.24
N ALA A 324 11.85 -16.89 38.16
CA ALA A 324 11.06 -18.07 37.75
C ALA A 324 9.88 -18.39 38.69
N LEU A 325 9.83 -17.83 39.90
CA LEU A 325 8.71 -17.98 40.84
C LEU A 325 7.57 -16.97 40.61
N ALA A 326 7.62 -16.22 39.51
CA ALA A 326 6.53 -15.36 39.04
C ALA A 326 5.98 -15.81 37.67
N VAL A 327 6.34 -17.02 37.26
CA VAL A 327 5.83 -17.73 36.07
C VAL A 327 5.73 -19.23 36.36
N ASP A 328 5.45 -19.61 37.62
CA ASP A 328 5.37 -21.02 38.06
C ASP A 328 3.94 -21.52 38.25
N GLY A 329 2.94 -20.73 37.86
CA GLY A 329 1.52 -21.03 37.95
C GLY A 329 1.01 -21.09 39.39
N SER A 330 1.74 -20.52 40.37
CA SER A 330 1.42 -20.64 41.79
C SER A 330 1.46 -19.31 42.52
N LEU A 331 0.26 -18.81 42.86
CA LEU A 331 0.06 -17.66 43.75
C LEU A 331 0.52 -17.90 45.22
N GLY A 332 1.19 -19.03 45.52
CA GLY A 332 1.87 -19.30 46.78
C GLY A 332 3.38 -19.06 46.76
N THR A 333 3.95 -18.86 45.58
CA THR A 333 5.37 -18.58 45.28
C THR A 333 5.49 -17.17 44.71
N ARG A 334 6.67 -16.54 44.76
CA ARG A 334 6.86 -15.18 44.21
C ARG A 334 8.29 -14.83 43.90
N TRP A 335 8.48 -13.96 42.91
CA TRP A 335 9.69 -13.16 42.76
C TRP A 335 9.66 -11.93 43.68
N GLU A 336 10.83 -11.49 44.14
CA GLU A 336 11.00 -10.21 44.81
C GLU A 336 12.26 -9.50 44.28
N SER A 337 12.21 -8.19 44.06
CA SER A 337 13.38 -7.35 43.72
C SER A 337 14.21 -6.96 44.97
N ALA A 338 15.42 -6.46 44.76
CA ALA A 338 16.23 -5.96 45.87
C ALA A 338 15.63 -4.71 46.54
N HIS A 339 15.61 -4.71 47.88
CA HIS A 339 15.07 -3.61 48.69
C HIS A 339 15.86 -2.31 48.49
N GLY A 340 15.16 -1.18 48.43
CA GLY A 340 15.77 0.14 48.26
C GLY A 340 16.23 0.48 46.84
N ILE A 341 16.12 -0.42 45.85
CA ILE A 341 16.47 -0.16 44.44
C ILE A 341 15.22 0.15 43.61
N ASP A 342 15.23 1.31 42.93
CA ASP A 342 14.31 1.73 41.85
C ASP A 342 15.17 2.36 40.72
N PRO A 343 14.86 2.16 39.43
CA PRO A 343 13.86 1.22 38.91
C PRO A 343 14.30 -0.25 39.10
N SER A 344 13.37 -1.17 38.91
CA SER A 344 13.66 -2.62 38.85
C SER A 344 12.67 -3.32 37.94
N TRP A 345 13.11 -4.35 37.24
CA TRP A 345 12.32 -5.02 36.21
C TRP A 345 12.32 -6.55 36.36
N LEU A 346 11.24 -7.14 35.86
CA LEU A 346 11.05 -8.58 35.62
C LEU A 346 10.69 -8.72 34.14
N ALA A 347 11.48 -9.48 33.38
CA ALA A 347 11.34 -9.66 31.94
C ALA A 347 11.14 -11.14 31.60
N LEU A 348 10.21 -11.39 30.69
CA LEU A 348 9.77 -12.70 30.23
C LEU A 348 10.19 -12.88 28.77
N ASP A 349 10.89 -13.98 28.47
CA ASP A 349 11.11 -14.49 27.10
C ASP A 349 10.02 -15.53 26.82
N LEU A 350 9.14 -15.24 25.85
CA LEU A 350 8.03 -16.10 25.44
C LEU A 350 8.49 -17.24 24.51
N GLY A 351 9.77 -17.27 24.11
CA GLY A 351 10.37 -18.29 23.26
C GLY A 351 10.25 -18.03 21.75
N ALA A 352 9.15 -17.38 21.34
CA ALA A 352 8.86 -16.90 19.99
C ALA A 352 8.19 -15.52 20.07
N GLU A 353 7.94 -14.86 18.94
CA GLU A 353 7.10 -13.66 18.92
C GLU A 353 5.62 -14.03 19.00
N PHE A 354 4.83 -13.21 19.70
CA PHE A 354 3.39 -13.37 19.83
C PHE A 354 2.71 -12.02 19.63
N ALA A 355 1.61 -12.00 18.91
CA ALA A 355 0.70 -10.85 18.83
C ALA A 355 0.01 -10.70 20.20
N LEU A 356 0.51 -9.79 21.03
CA LEU A 356 0.09 -9.67 22.42
C LEU A 356 -1.28 -9.00 22.54
N THR A 357 -2.08 -9.46 23.51
CA THR A 357 -3.40 -8.91 23.82
C THR A 357 -3.48 -8.37 25.24
N ASP A 358 -2.98 -9.10 26.24
CA ASP A 358 -3.07 -8.71 27.64
C ASP A 358 -1.89 -9.22 28.47
N VAL A 359 -1.61 -8.50 29.56
CA VAL A 359 -0.66 -8.87 30.62
C VAL A 359 -1.38 -8.76 31.96
N ILE A 360 -1.33 -9.82 32.76
CA ILE A 360 -1.92 -9.84 34.12
C ILE A 360 -0.78 -9.95 35.13
N ILE A 361 -0.77 -9.09 36.15
CA ILE A 361 0.22 -9.13 37.23
C ILE A 361 -0.48 -9.33 38.57
N HIS A 362 -0.24 -10.47 39.19
CA HIS A 362 -0.62 -10.78 40.56
C HIS A 362 0.44 -10.27 41.52
N TRP A 363 0.20 -9.12 42.13
CA TRP A 363 1.11 -8.48 43.08
C TRP A 363 0.91 -8.98 44.52
N GLU A 364 2.02 -9.19 45.23
CA GLU A 364 2.05 -9.25 46.69
C GLU A 364 2.01 -7.83 47.28
N ALA A 365 1.74 -7.70 48.58
CA ALA A 365 1.60 -6.42 49.25
C ALA A 365 2.71 -5.39 48.93
N ALA A 366 3.96 -5.81 48.77
CA ALA A 366 5.07 -4.95 48.35
C ALA A 366 5.13 -4.77 46.81
N ASN A 367 4.22 -3.94 46.28
CA ASN A 367 4.00 -3.77 44.85
C ASN A 367 4.49 -2.44 44.25
N ALA A 368 4.32 -2.27 42.95
CA ALA A 368 4.58 -1.01 42.25
C ALA A 368 3.55 0.08 42.59
N ALA A 369 4.05 1.29 42.82
CA ALA A 369 3.25 2.52 42.83
C ALA A 369 3.14 3.13 41.43
N THR A 370 4.21 3.00 40.62
CA THR A 370 4.25 3.34 39.19
C THR A 370 5.14 2.35 38.46
N TYR A 371 4.70 1.83 37.31
CA TYR A 371 5.46 0.90 36.47
C TYR A 371 4.99 0.97 35.02
N GLU A 372 5.76 0.39 34.11
CA GLU A 372 5.44 0.23 32.70
C GLU A 372 5.41 -1.25 32.32
N ILE A 373 4.58 -1.61 31.33
CA ILE A 373 4.69 -2.85 30.57
C ILE A 373 5.39 -2.49 29.26
N GLN A 374 6.50 -3.15 28.96
CA GLN A 374 7.30 -2.88 27.77
C GLN A 374 7.48 -4.16 26.94
N GLY A 375 7.39 -4.03 25.61
CA GLY A 375 7.60 -5.09 24.63
C GLY A 375 8.94 -4.92 23.91
N SER A 376 9.51 -6.02 23.42
CA SER A 376 10.75 -6.06 22.66
C SER A 376 10.81 -7.33 21.80
N THR A 377 11.34 -7.23 20.59
CA THR A 377 11.61 -8.37 19.69
C THR A 377 13.00 -8.96 19.95
N ASP A 378 13.97 -8.12 20.35
CA ASP A 378 15.40 -8.46 20.46
C ASP A 378 15.96 -8.51 21.90
N ASN A 379 15.14 -8.24 22.93
CA ASN A 379 15.51 -8.11 24.35
C ASN A 379 16.41 -6.89 24.68
N VAL A 380 16.72 -6.04 23.70
CA VAL A 380 17.66 -4.90 23.80
C VAL A 380 16.91 -3.57 23.65
N ASN A 381 16.09 -3.45 22.61
CA ASN A 381 15.26 -2.28 22.29
C ASN A 381 13.84 -2.50 22.82
N TRP A 382 13.37 -1.60 23.68
CA TRP A 382 12.12 -1.78 24.44
C TRP A 382 11.13 -0.65 24.17
N ILE A 383 9.95 -1.01 23.69
CA ILE A 383 8.82 -0.11 23.43
C ILE A 383 7.88 -0.14 24.63
N ASN A 384 7.40 1.02 25.09
CA ASN A 384 6.42 1.10 26.16
C ASN A 384 5.00 0.81 25.64
N LEU A 385 4.40 -0.29 26.09
CA LEU A 385 3.06 -0.72 25.68
C LEU A 385 1.98 -0.12 26.59
N SER A 386 2.29 0.10 27.87
CA SER A 386 1.33 0.62 28.84
C SER A 386 2.00 1.17 30.10
N SER A 387 1.56 2.33 30.58
CA SER A 387 2.06 2.95 31.82
C SER A 387 1.00 2.97 32.92
N GLN A 388 1.33 2.44 34.09
CA GLN A 388 0.42 2.27 35.22
C GLN A 388 0.91 3.07 36.44
N SER A 389 0.00 3.77 37.12
CA SER A 389 0.35 4.66 38.25
C SER A 389 -0.74 4.72 39.34
N GLY A 390 -0.37 5.18 40.52
CA GLY A 390 -1.30 5.34 41.65
C GLY A 390 -1.52 4.08 42.49
N GLY A 391 -0.71 3.04 42.28
CA GLY A 391 -0.78 1.78 43.04
C GLY A 391 -0.61 1.99 44.55
N THR A 392 -1.28 1.16 45.34
CA THR A 392 -1.22 1.19 46.82
C THR A 392 -0.72 -0.13 47.41
N PHE A 393 -0.05 -0.06 48.56
CA PHE A 393 0.45 -1.23 49.30
C PHE A 393 -0.69 -2.16 49.71
N GLY A 394 -0.54 -3.46 49.43
CA GLY A 394 -1.56 -4.49 49.62
C GLY A 394 -1.68 -5.40 48.39
N ASP A 395 -2.10 -6.65 48.59
CA ASP A 395 -2.21 -7.63 47.51
C ASP A 395 -3.23 -7.15 46.47
N ARG A 396 -2.90 -7.23 45.17
CA ARG A 396 -3.79 -6.82 44.08
C ARG A 396 -3.46 -7.55 42.79
N THR A 397 -4.42 -7.62 41.87
CA THR A 397 -4.17 -8.05 40.48
C THR A 397 -4.39 -6.85 39.58
N ASP A 398 -3.43 -6.55 38.73
CA ASP A 398 -3.55 -5.52 37.69
C ASP A 398 -3.68 -6.24 36.34
N ASN A 399 -4.76 -5.98 35.59
CA ASN A 399 -4.99 -6.52 34.24
C ASN A 399 -4.73 -5.38 33.24
N ILE A 400 -3.80 -5.59 32.30
CA ILE A 400 -3.32 -4.56 31.38
C ILE A 400 -3.44 -5.08 29.94
N SER A 401 -4.38 -4.53 29.17
CA SER A 401 -4.42 -4.78 27.73
C SER A 401 -3.25 -4.09 27.04
N VAL A 402 -2.62 -4.81 26.12
CA VAL A 402 -1.45 -4.41 25.32
C VAL A 402 -1.69 -4.78 23.87
N ALA A 403 -0.85 -4.29 22.96
CA ALA A 403 -0.94 -4.61 21.54
C ALA A 403 0.45 -4.61 20.90
N GLY A 404 0.58 -5.32 19.77
CA GLY A 404 1.81 -5.47 19.00
C GLY A 404 2.48 -6.83 19.19
N THR A 405 3.29 -7.21 18.21
CA THR A 405 3.97 -8.50 18.15
C THR A 405 5.34 -8.40 18.83
N TYR A 406 5.56 -9.21 19.87
CA TYR A 406 6.80 -9.19 20.66
C TYR A 406 7.12 -10.56 21.23
N ARG A 407 8.42 -10.87 21.35
CA ARG A 407 8.94 -12.05 22.05
C ARG A 407 9.26 -11.82 23.52
N TYR A 408 9.66 -10.60 23.84
CA TYR A 408 10.11 -10.21 25.18
C TYR A 408 9.14 -9.21 25.79
N VAL A 409 8.65 -9.50 26.99
CA VAL A 409 7.70 -8.64 27.71
C VAL A 409 8.23 -8.40 29.12
N ARG A 410 8.29 -7.14 29.57
CA ARG A 410 8.74 -6.83 30.93
C ARG A 410 7.85 -5.87 31.68
N MET A 411 7.71 -6.14 32.97
CA MET A 411 7.31 -5.14 33.96
C MET A 411 8.55 -4.31 34.30
N PHE A 412 8.51 -3.00 34.04
CA PHE A 412 9.54 -2.03 34.37
C PHE A 412 9.06 -1.11 35.50
N GLY A 413 9.40 -1.46 36.75
CA GLY A 413 8.98 -0.75 37.94
C GLY A 413 9.74 0.57 38.12
N LEU A 414 9.01 1.69 38.14
CA LEU A 414 9.55 3.05 38.28
C LEU A 414 9.54 3.56 39.73
N SER A 415 8.49 3.26 40.50
CA SER A 415 8.45 3.50 41.94
C SER A 415 7.62 2.46 42.70
N ARG A 416 7.92 2.23 43.99
CA ARG A 416 7.26 1.24 44.86
C ARG A 416 6.29 1.87 45.86
N THR A 417 5.38 1.05 46.38
CA THR A 417 4.46 1.44 47.46
C THR A 417 5.04 1.27 48.87
N SER A 418 6.23 0.69 49.01
CA SER A 418 6.87 0.43 50.32
C SER A 418 8.40 0.52 50.27
N VAL A 419 9.04 0.26 51.41
CA VAL A 419 10.51 0.20 51.55
C VAL A 419 11.12 -1.14 51.11
N TYR A 420 10.30 -2.13 50.73
CA TYR A 420 10.72 -3.46 50.30
C TYR A 420 11.04 -3.49 48.79
N GLY A 421 11.10 -4.69 48.19
CA GLY A 421 11.22 -4.86 46.73
C GLY A 421 9.89 -4.65 46.00
N TYR A 422 9.90 -4.80 44.69
CA TYR A 422 8.73 -5.21 43.91
C TYR A 422 8.52 -6.70 44.10
N SER A 423 7.28 -7.14 44.33
CA SER A 423 6.95 -8.49 44.80
C SER A 423 5.77 -9.02 43.98
N ILE A 424 6.03 -9.98 43.09
CA ILE A 424 5.05 -10.51 42.11
C ILE A 424 4.87 -12.00 42.36
N TYR A 425 3.64 -12.41 42.66
CA TYR A 425 3.22 -13.80 42.79
C TYR A 425 3.22 -14.52 41.43
N GLU A 426 2.64 -13.90 40.40
CA GLU A 426 2.63 -14.43 39.03
C GLU A 426 2.47 -13.26 38.03
N MET A 427 3.10 -13.37 36.86
CA MET A 427 2.95 -12.46 35.72
C MET A 427 2.59 -13.29 34.48
N GLU A 428 1.35 -13.18 34.05
CA GLU A 428 0.78 -13.90 32.92
C GLU A 428 0.78 -12.97 31.69
N VAL A 429 1.10 -13.51 30.52
CA VAL A 429 1.09 -12.77 29.23
C VAL A 429 0.22 -13.56 28.27
N TYR A 430 -0.62 -12.88 27.50
CA TYR A 430 -1.54 -13.46 26.55
C TYR A 430 -1.34 -12.86 25.16
N GLY A 431 -1.51 -13.70 24.15
CA GLY A 431 -1.40 -13.36 22.74
C GLY A 431 -1.59 -14.60 21.89
N THR A 432 -1.62 -14.43 20.58
CA THR A 432 -1.58 -15.53 19.61
C THR A 432 -0.17 -15.65 19.04
N ALA A 433 0.32 -16.88 18.82
CA ALA A 433 1.39 -17.05 17.84
C ALA A 433 0.81 -16.61 16.48
N GLY A 434 1.60 -16.02 15.59
CA GLY A 434 1.14 -15.90 14.22
C GLY A 434 1.03 -17.28 13.57
N ALA A 435 0.44 -17.31 12.39
CA ALA A 435 0.25 -18.55 11.65
C ALA A 435 1.62 -19.12 11.23
N ASP A 436 1.75 -20.43 11.12
CA ASP A 436 2.92 -21.13 10.59
C ASP A 436 2.33 -22.15 9.61
N SER A 437 2.16 -21.71 8.36
CA SER A 437 1.34 -22.39 7.34
C SER A 437 2.00 -23.63 6.76
N ASP A 438 3.32 -23.78 6.89
CA ASP A 438 4.07 -24.95 6.42
C ASP A 438 4.58 -25.86 7.55
N GLY A 439 4.63 -25.37 8.78
CA GLY A 439 4.98 -26.09 10.00
C GLY A 439 6.47 -26.19 10.27
N ASP A 440 7.33 -25.35 9.68
CA ASP A 440 8.78 -25.40 9.86
C ASP A 440 9.26 -24.87 11.23
N GLY A 441 8.43 -24.07 11.92
CA GLY A 441 8.74 -23.42 13.19
C GLY A 441 8.95 -21.90 13.12
N VAL A 442 8.70 -21.27 11.98
CA VAL A 442 8.65 -19.81 11.78
C VAL A 442 7.24 -19.37 11.39
N ASP A 443 6.88 -18.15 11.81
CA ASP A 443 5.55 -17.56 11.66
C ASP A 443 5.44 -16.86 10.29
N ASP A 444 4.38 -17.14 9.52
CA ASP A 444 3.92 -16.53 8.25
C ASP A 444 4.12 -15.00 8.17
N SER A 445 4.07 -14.29 9.30
CA SER A 445 4.29 -12.84 9.35
C SER A 445 5.76 -12.41 9.24
N ILE A 446 6.69 -13.35 9.41
CA ILE A 446 8.15 -13.20 9.24
C ILE A 446 8.77 -14.29 8.34
N ASP A 447 8.02 -15.34 8.00
CA ASP A 447 8.39 -16.38 7.04
C ASP A 447 8.37 -15.82 5.61
N GLN A 448 9.53 -15.94 4.96
CA GLN A 448 9.77 -15.52 3.58
C GLN A 448 9.74 -16.70 2.60
N CYS A 449 9.64 -17.93 3.11
CA CYS A 449 9.70 -19.19 2.38
C CYS A 449 8.48 -20.12 2.65
N PRO A 450 7.23 -19.64 2.48
CA PRO A 450 6.02 -20.40 2.82
C PRO A 450 5.83 -21.65 1.96
N GLY A 451 6.22 -22.80 2.53
CA GLY A 451 6.26 -24.11 1.87
C GLY A 451 7.47 -24.98 2.23
N THR A 452 8.30 -24.53 3.17
CA THR A 452 9.40 -25.28 3.75
C THR A 452 8.87 -26.54 4.47
N PRO A 453 9.55 -27.71 4.39
CA PRO A 453 8.95 -28.93 4.94
C PRO A 453 8.82 -28.90 6.47
N ALA A 454 7.61 -29.12 6.99
CA ALA A 454 7.30 -29.14 8.42
C ALA A 454 8.38 -29.82 9.30
N GLY A 455 8.89 -29.07 10.30
CA GLY A 455 9.96 -29.48 11.20
C GLY A 455 11.38 -29.44 10.62
N SER A 456 11.61 -28.62 9.58
CA SER A 456 12.95 -28.30 9.07
C SER A 456 13.80 -27.53 10.10
N THR A 457 15.10 -27.39 9.85
CA THR A 457 15.95 -26.47 10.63
C THR A 457 16.22 -25.25 9.78
N VAL A 458 15.47 -24.19 10.03
CA VAL A 458 15.41 -22.99 9.19
C VAL A 458 16.08 -21.79 9.87
N ALA A 459 16.31 -20.73 9.10
CA ALA A 459 16.73 -19.43 9.61
C ALA A 459 15.56 -18.69 10.27
N ALA A 460 15.79 -17.49 10.80
CA ALA A 460 14.76 -16.74 11.55
C ALA A 460 13.60 -16.21 10.68
N ASN A 461 13.69 -16.35 9.36
CA ASN A 461 12.74 -15.94 8.33
C ASN A 461 12.14 -17.14 7.56
N GLY A 462 12.12 -18.34 8.15
CA GLY A 462 11.55 -19.59 7.57
C GLY A 462 12.40 -20.23 6.47
N CYS A 463 13.26 -19.44 5.86
CA CYS A 463 14.12 -19.91 4.80
C CYS A 463 15.26 -20.84 5.26
N ILE A 464 15.55 -21.87 4.47
CA ILE A 464 16.79 -22.66 4.57
C ILE A 464 17.80 -22.00 3.62
N ASP A 465 19.00 -21.68 4.09
CA ASP A 465 20.15 -21.31 3.24
C ASP A 465 21.28 -22.30 3.58
N THR A 466 21.51 -23.27 2.67
CA THR A 466 22.41 -24.42 2.90
C THR A 466 23.89 -24.06 2.69
N ASP A 467 24.23 -23.07 1.86
CA ASP A 467 25.63 -22.72 1.55
C ASP A 467 26.12 -21.39 2.16
N GLY A 468 25.19 -20.55 2.62
CA GLY A 468 25.41 -19.34 3.40
C GLY A 468 25.62 -18.08 2.55
N ASP A 469 25.14 -18.05 1.31
CA ASP A 469 25.35 -16.94 0.38
C ASP A 469 24.40 -15.74 0.58
N GLY A 470 23.27 -15.95 1.25
CA GLY A 470 22.24 -14.94 1.51
C GLY A 470 20.91 -15.12 0.76
N VAL A 471 20.74 -16.18 -0.04
CA VAL A 471 19.48 -16.57 -0.69
C VAL A 471 19.04 -17.96 -0.19
N ASP A 472 17.73 -18.21 -0.21
CA ASP A 472 17.16 -19.45 0.30
C ASP A 472 17.14 -20.61 -0.72
N ASP A 473 17.36 -21.84 -0.25
CA ASP A 473 17.29 -23.12 -0.97
C ASP A 473 16.02 -23.32 -1.83
N THR A 474 14.95 -22.56 -1.60
CA THR A 474 13.67 -22.74 -2.32
C THR A 474 13.61 -21.92 -3.62
N ILE A 475 14.26 -20.75 -3.65
CA ILE A 475 14.45 -19.93 -4.86
C ILE A 475 15.88 -20.01 -5.41
N ASP A 476 16.84 -20.49 -4.62
CA ASP A 476 18.24 -20.72 -4.99
C ASP A 476 18.39 -21.81 -6.07
N GLN A 477 18.93 -21.39 -7.21
CA GLN A 477 19.20 -22.22 -8.37
C GLN A 477 20.68 -22.63 -8.47
N CYS A 478 21.51 -22.15 -7.55
CA CYS A 478 22.96 -22.31 -7.46
C CYS A 478 23.46 -22.75 -6.04
N PRO A 479 22.96 -23.86 -5.45
CA PRO A 479 23.22 -24.32 -4.06
C PRO A 479 24.64 -24.89 -3.82
N GLY A 480 25.64 -24.06 -4.09
CA GLY A 480 27.05 -24.24 -3.78
C GLY A 480 27.85 -22.96 -4.00
N THR A 481 27.19 -21.79 -3.97
CA THR A 481 27.79 -20.46 -4.03
C THR A 481 28.59 -20.22 -2.74
N PRO A 482 29.77 -19.57 -2.78
CA PRO A 482 30.55 -19.35 -1.57
C PRO A 482 29.94 -18.24 -0.69
N ALA A 483 29.61 -18.58 0.56
CA ALA A 483 29.17 -17.62 1.59
C ALA A 483 29.91 -16.27 1.56
N GLY A 484 29.16 -15.18 1.34
CA GLY A 484 29.69 -13.82 1.18
C GLY A 484 30.08 -13.42 -0.24
N ALA A 485 29.68 -14.19 -1.26
CA ALA A 485 29.58 -13.72 -2.63
C ALA A 485 28.54 -12.58 -2.74
N GLN A 486 28.51 -11.88 -3.88
CA GLN A 486 27.30 -11.16 -4.29
C GLN A 486 26.49 -12.15 -5.11
N VAL A 487 25.17 -12.19 -4.93
CA VAL A 487 24.28 -13.21 -5.49
C VAL A 487 22.99 -12.56 -5.98
N ASP A 488 22.41 -13.12 -7.04
CA ASP A 488 21.18 -12.59 -7.63
C ASP A 488 19.97 -13.05 -6.82
N SER A 489 18.75 -12.69 -7.24
CA SER A 489 17.53 -13.07 -6.52
C SER A 489 17.22 -14.58 -6.55
N VAL A 490 18.12 -15.42 -7.07
CA VAL A 490 18.02 -16.88 -7.16
C VAL A 490 19.34 -17.58 -6.79
N GLY A 491 20.15 -16.98 -5.90
CA GLY A 491 21.33 -17.60 -5.26
C GLY A 491 22.52 -17.84 -6.19
N CYS A 492 22.44 -17.37 -7.44
CA CYS A 492 23.55 -17.48 -8.36
C CYS A 492 24.49 -16.29 -8.19
N GLU A 493 25.79 -16.56 -8.05
CA GLU A 493 26.83 -15.53 -7.94
C GLU A 493 26.60 -14.41 -8.97
N LEU A 494 26.28 -13.21 -8.49
CA LEU A 494 26.28 -11.96 -9.25
C LEU A 494 27.71 -11.74 -9.72
N VAL A 495 27.96 -12.26 -10.91
CA VAL A 495 28.98 -11.74 -11.79
C VAL A 495 28.56 -10.32 -12.12
N ILE A 496 29.00 -9.37 -11.28
CA ILE A 496 28.76 -7.94 -11.44
C ILE A 496 29.18 -7.59 -12.86
N PRO A 497 28.25 -7.25 -13.76
CA PRO A 497 28.56 -7.08 -15.17
C PRO A 497 29.49 -5.88 -15.31
N VAL A 498 30.78 -6.13 -15.55
CA VAL A 498 31.77 -5.06 -15.74
C VAL A 498 31.57 -4.32 -17.08
N ASN A 499 30.64 -4.80 -17.92
CA ASN A 499 30.30 -4.33 -19.25
C ASN A 499 31.52 -4.36 -20.17
N GLU A 500 31.94 -5.55 -20.60
CA GLU A 500 33.01 -5.70 -21.61
C GLU A 500 32.57 -5.31 -23.01
N VAL A 501 31.27 -5.25 -23.27
CA VAL A 501 30.68 -4.83 -24.53
C VAL A 501 29.82 -3.59 -24.28
N SER A 502 29.69 -2.74 -25.30
CA SER A 502 28.76 -1.63 -25.35
C SER A 502 28.36 -1.39 -26.81
N ALA A 503 27.50 -0.40 -27.05
CA ALA A 503 27.02 -0.01 -28.37
C ALA A 503 27.50 1.41 -28.71
N TYR A 504 27.92 1.63 -29.96
CA TYR A 504 28.22 2.97 -30.48
C TYR A 504 27.98 2.99 -32.00
N ASN A 505 27.25 3.99 -32.51
CA ASN A 505 26.89 4.12 -33.93
C ASN A 505 26.32 2.83 -34.57
N ASN A 506 25.39 2.18 -33.87
CA ASN A 506 24.81 0.88 -34.24
C ASN A 506 25.83 -0.27 -34.45
N LEU A 507 27.01 -0.18 -33.83
CA LEU A 507 28.02 -1.23 -33.79
C LEU A 507 28.30 -1.67 -32.35
N LEU A 508 28.74 -2.92 -32.15
CA LEU A 508 29.35 -3.32 -30.89
C LEU A 508 30.75 -2.71 -30.77
N VAL A 509 31.02 -2.15 -29.59
CA VAL A 509 32.34 -1.67 -29.15
C VAL A 509 32.72 -2.31 -27.83
N GLY A 510 34.00 -2.22 -27.45
CA GLY A 510 34.41 -2.55 -26.08
C GLY A 510 33.69 -1.65 -25.07
N GLY A 511 33.07 -2.24 -24.05
CA GLY A 511 32.49 -1.48 -22.94
C GLY A 511 33.53 -1.10 -21.88
N SER A 512 33.07 -0.51 -20.77
CA SER A 512 33.90 0.00 -19.66
C SER A 512 34.82 -1.03 -19.03
N GLY A 513 34.39 -2.30 -18.94
CA GLY A 513 35.17 -3.40 -18.36
C GLY A 513 36.20 -4.01 -19.32
N SER A 514 36.20 -3.57 -20.59
CA SER A 514 37.07 -4.12 -21.61
C SER A 514 38.49 -3.54 -21.58
N ALA A 515 39.44 -4.24 -22.21
CA ALA A 515 40.80 -3.74 -22.37
C ALA A 515 40.92 -2.51 -23.32
N GLN A 516 39.89 -2.21 -24.11
CA GLN A 516 39.86 -1.09 -25.06
C GLN A 516 38.43 -0.50 -25.19
N PRO A 517 37.95 0.27 -24.18
CA PRO A 517 36.61 0.86 -24.22
C PRO A 517 36.41 1.78 -25.43
N GLY A 518 35.25 1.70 -26.07
CA GLY A 518 34.86 2.43 -27.27
C GLY A 518 35.48 1.96 -28.60
N PHE A 519 36.42 1.00 -28.58
CA PHE A 519 36.99 0.45 -29.82
C PHE A 519 36.06 -0.59 -30.45
N THR A 520 35.91 -0.54 -31.78
CA THR A 520 35.00 -1.42 -32.53
C THR A 520 35.34 -2.90 -32.37
N LEU A 521 34.30 -3.71 -32.20
CA LEU A 521 34.41 -5.16 -32.12
C LEU A 521 34.09 -5.83 -33.46
N TYR A 522 34.88 -6.84 -33.78
CA TYR A 522 34.86 -7.57 -35.04
C TYR A 522 34.63 -9.06 -34.80
N VAL A 523 34.08 -9.72 -35.81
CA VAL A 523 33.90 -11.17 -35.90
C VAL A 523 34.64 -11.74 -37.10
N PHE A 524 35.14 -12.97 -36.95
CA PHE A 524 35.92 -13.67 -37.97
C PHE A 524 35.08 -14.77 -38.65
N ASP A 525 35.08 -14.83 -39.98
CA ASP A 525 34.30 -15.82 -40.75
C ASP A 525 34.89 -17.23 -40.67
N ASN A 526 36.20 -17.36 -40.45
CA ASN A 526 36.83 -18.68 -40.33
C ASN A 526 36.43 -19.41 -39.04
N ASP A 527 35.94 -18.70 -38.02
CA ASP A 527 35.40 -19.32 -36.81
C ASP A 527 34.07 -20.03 -37.06
N LEU A 528 33.34 -19.67 -38.12
CA LEU A 528 32.13 -20.38 -38.56
C LEU A 528 32.42 -21.83 -39.00
N ALA A 529 33.67 -22.15 -39.32
CA ALA A 529 34.08 -23.52 -39.64
C ALA A 529 34.20 -24.42 -38.38
N ALA A 530 34.26 -23.85 -37.19
CA ALA A 530 34.28 -24.55 -35.90
C ALA A 530 33.53 -23.73 -34.82
N PRO A 531 32.19 -23.65 -34.90
CA PRO A 531 31.37 -22.85 -33.97
C PRO A 531 31.66 -23.18 -32.50
N GLY A 532 31.68 -22.14 -31.65
CA GLY A 532 32.07 -22.27 -30.24
C GLY A 532 33.58 -22.35 -30.00
N THR A 533 34.43 -22.13 -31.02
CA THR A 533 35.88 -22.03 -30.85
C THR A 533 36.49 -20.88 -31.66
N SER A 534 37.48 -20.20 -31.08
CA SER A 534 38.30 -19.21 -31.79
C SER A 534 39.38 -19.91 -32.61
N THR A 535 39.38 -19.75 -33.92
CA THR A 535 40.47 -20.17 -34.81
C THR A 535 41.62 -19.15 -34.83
N CYS A 536 41.34 -17.88 -34.49
CA CYS A 536 42.36 -16.84 -34.38
C CYS A 536 43.18 -16.97 -33.08
N ASN A 537 44.37 -17.56 -33.20
CA ASN A 537 45.28 -17.81 -32.08
C ASN A 537 46.73 -17.42 -32.42
N GLY A 538 47.57 -17.24 -31.39
CA GLY A 538 48.99 -16.89 -31.57
C GLY A 538 49.17 -15.58 -32.34
N GLY A 539 49.91 -15.62 -33.45
CA GLY A 539 50.17 -14.42 -34.27
C GLY A 539 48.92 -13.77 -34.89
N CYS A 540 47.82 -14.52 -35.04
CA CYS A 540 46.52 -13.94 -35.42
C CYS A 540 46.00 -13.03 -34.31
N ALA A 541 45.97 -13.54 -33.07
CA ALA A 541 45.53 -12.82 -31.87
C ALA A 541 46.44 -11.62 -31.50
N SER A 542 47.64 -11.52 -32.08
CA SER A 542 48.50 -10.32 -31.97
C SER A 542 48.10 -9.19 -32.92
N THR A 543 47.34 -9.48 -33.97
CA THR A 543 46.77 -8.50 -34.92
C THR A 543 45.30 -8.22 -34.61
N TRP A 544 44.61 -9.22 -34.06
CA TRP A 544 43.21 -9.19 -33.66
C TRP A 544 43.09 -9.61 -32.19
N PRO A 545 43.36 -8.70 -31.22
CA PRO A 545 43.28 -9.04 -29.80
C PRO A 545 41.87 -9.54 -29.44
N PRO A 546 41.72 -10.70 -28.77
CA PRO A 546 40.41 -11.19 -28.34
C PRO A 546 39.84 -10.27 -27.24
N LEU A 547 38.53 -10.05 -27.26
CA LEU A 547 37.83 -9.46 -26.12
C LEU A 547 37.77 -10.49 -24.99
N LEU A 548 38.67 -10.36 -24.02
CA LEU A 548 38.73 -11.26 -22.87
C LEU A 548 37.75 -10.82 -21.79
N VAL A 549 37.18 -11.80 -21.10
CA VAL A 549 36.17 -11.66 -20.04
C VAL A 549 36.80 -12.19 -18.75
N ALA A 550 36.83 -11.37 -17.71
CA ALA A 550 37.65 -11.63 -16.52
C ALA A 550 36.93 -12.46 -15.44
N ASP A 551 35.63 -12.22 -15.30
CA ASP A 551 34.72 -12.88 -14.36
C ASP A 551 34.11 -14.19 -14.92
N GLY A 552 34.03 -14.31 -16.24
CA GLY A 552 33.50 -15.47 -16.96
C GLY A 552 32.22 -15.21 -17.77
N VAL A 553 31.56 -14.05 -17.59
CA VAL A 553 30.27 -13.70 -18.20
C VAL A 553 30.39 -12.42 -19.03
N ALA A 554 30.24 -12.54 -20.36
CA ALA A 554 30.29 -11.37 -21.24
C ALA A 554 29.03 -10.50 -21.06
N SER A 555 29.23 -9.22 -20.72
CA SER A 555 28.15 -8.30 -20.35
C SER A 555 28.10 -7.00 -21.17
N GLY A 556 26.99 -6.26 -21.07
CA GLY A 556 26.80 -4.94 -21.70
C GLY A 556 26.16 -4.92 -23.10
N ALA A 557 25.71 -6.06 -23.62
CA ALA A 557 24.84 -6.15 -24.81
C ALA A 557 24.00 -7.44 -24.78
N THR A 558 22.89 -7.47 -25.52
CA THR A 558 22.06 -8.67 -25.69
C THR A 558 22.70 -9.68 -26.66
N ASN A 559 22.35 -10.97 -26.54
CA ASN A 559 22.91 -12.08 -27.36
C ASN A 559 24.43 -12.30 -27.21
N LEU A 560 24.99 -11.94 -26.05
CA LEU A 560 26.35 -12.29 -25.66
C LEU A 560 26.44 -13.73 -25.10
N GLY A 561 27.68 -14.22 -25.02
CA GLY A 561 28.05 -15.49 -24.39
C GLY A 561 29.57 -15.64 -24.42
N THR A 562 30.14 -16.72 -23.90
CA THR A 562 31.61 -16.89 -23.83
C THR A 562 32.13 -18.19 -24.45
N ILE A 563 33.41 -18.20 -24.80
CA ILE A 563 34.16 -19.42 -25.18
C ILE A 563 35.49 -19.51 -24.42
N THR A 564 35.91 -20.73 -24.10
CA THR A 564 37.27 -20.99 -23.62
C THR A 564 38.24 -21.09 -24.80
N ARG A 565 39.28 -20.25 -24.80
CA ARG A 565 40.34 -20.25 -25.81
C ARG A 565 41.36 -21.38 -25.58
N ASN A 566 42.23 -21.63 -26.56
CA ASN A 566 43.26 -22.67 -26.48
C ASN A 566 44.41 -22.36 -25.50
N ASP A 567 44.48 -21.12 -25.03
CA ASP A 567 45.37 -20.59 -24.00
C ASP A 567 44.71 -20.58 -22.60
N ALA A 568 43.50 -21.15 -22.49
CA ALA A 568 42.61 -21.20 -21.32
C ALA A 568 42.02 -19.86 -20.86
N ALA A 569 42.18 -18.77 -21.64
CA ALA A 569 41.47 -17.53 -21.36
C ALA A 569 40.00 -17.59 -21.84
N THR A 570 39.09 -16.90 -21.13
CA THR A 570 37.69 -16.74 -21.53
C THR A 570 37.56 -15.55 -22.48
N GLN A 571 36.85 -15.73 -23.59
CA GLN A 571 36.62 -14.69 -24.61
C GLN A 571 35.13 -14.49 -24.85
N ALA A 572 34.71 -13.23 -24.97
CA ALA A 572 33.35 -12.86 -25.31
C ALA A 572 32.97 -13.27 -26.75
N THR A 573 31.69 -13.55 -26.94
CA THR A 573 31.08 -13.86 -28.22
C THR A 573 29.77 -13.09 -28.37
N TYR A 574 29.38 -12.79 -29.61
CA TYR A 574 28.06 -12.27 -29.96
C TYR A 574 27.39 -13.20 -30.97
N ASN A 575 26.15 -13.63 -30.71
CA ASN A 575 25.48 -14.67 -31.49
C ASN A 575 26.36 -15.93 -31.70
N GLY A 576 27.14 -16.30 -30.67
CA GLY A 576 28.07 -17.44 -30.69
C GLY A 576 29.34 -17.25 -31.54
N ARG A 577 29.60 -16.05 -32.09
CA ARG A 577 30.83 -15.71 -32.82
C ARG A 577 31.83 -15.00 -31.91
N PRO A 578 33.12 -15.41 -31.84
CA PRO A 578 34.10 -14.75 -30.99
C PRO A 578 34.36 -13.29 -31.38
N LEU A 579 34.44 -12.42 -30.38
CA LEU A 579 34.64 -10.97 -30.52
C LEU A 579 36.12 -10.60 -30.39
N TYR A 580 36.59 -9.72 -31.27
CA TYR A 580 37.98 -9.25 -31.32
C TYR A 580 38.04 -7.74 -31.53
N PHE A 581 39.05 -7.10 -30.97
CA PHE A 581 39.52 -5.78 -31.40
C PHE A 581 40.43 -5.90 -32.63
N TYR A 582 40.70 -4.78 -33.31
CA TYR A 582 41.72 -4.71 -34.36
C TYR A 582 42.90 -3.84 -33.92
N ALA A 583 44.12 -4.39 -33.95
CA ALA A 583 45.33 -3.67 -33.53
C ALA A 583 45.76 -2.52 -34.47
N GLY A 584 45.02 -2.31 -35.58
CA GLY A 584 45.21 -1.18 -36.49
C GLY A 584 44.25 0.00 -36.24
N ASP A 585 43.22 -0.17 -35.41
CA ASP A 585 42.36 0.92 -34.98
C ASP A 585 43.11 1.79 -33.96
N THR A 586 42.91 3.11 -34.04
CA THR A 586 43.69 4.12 -33.29
C THR A 586 42.83 5.08 -32.48
N ALA A 587 41.54 5.14 -32.76
CA ALA A 587 40.53 5.90 -32.02
C ALA A 587 39.26 5.06 -31.78
N VAL A 588 38.45 5.53 -30.83
CA VAL A 588 37.08 5.05 -30.60
C VAL A 588 36.26 5.16 -31.90
N GLY A 589 35.48 4.14 -32.23
CA GLY A 589 34.70 4.07 -33.47
C GLY A 589 35.47 3.88 -34.78
N ASP A 590 36.80 3.72 -34.77
CA ASP A 590 37.54 3.31 -35.98
C ASP A 590 37.05 1.94 -36.46
N THR A 591 36.82 1.79 -37.77
CA THR A 591 36.37 0.54 -38.42
C THR A 591 37.41 -0.02 -39.41
N LEU A 592 38.70 0.27 -39.20
CA LEU A 592 39.77 0.02 -40.18
C LEU A 592 40.06 -1.48 -40.41
N GLY A 593 39.56 -2.34 -39.52
CA GLY A 593 39.59 -3.79 -39.68
C GLY A 593 38.53 -4.34 -40.65
N ASP A 594 37.49 -3.58 -40.98
CA ASP A 594 36.34 -4.10 -41.72
C ASP A 594 36.71 -4.58 -43.14
N GLY A 595 36.13 -5.70 -43.55
CA GLY A 595 36.43 -6.36 -44.82
C GLY A 595 37.86 -6.90 -44.94
N SER A 596 38.68 -6.87 -43.89
CA SER A 596 40.08 -7.32 -43.96
C SER A 596 40.17 -8.79 -44.39
N GLY A 597 40.87 -9.04 -45.50
CA GLY A 597 40.96 -10.36 -46.13
C GLY A 597 39.64 -10.93 -46.65
N ASN A 598 38.56 -10.13 -46.70
CA ASN A 598 37.16 -10.55 -46.94
C ASN A 598 36.63 -11.56 -45.91
N VAL A 599 37.16 -11.57 -44.68
CA VAL A 599 36.80 -12.54 -43.63
C VAL A 599 36.66 -11.94 -42.23
N TRP A 600 36.95 -10.65 -42.06
CA TRP A 600 36.74 -9.90 -40.82
C TRP A 600 35.66 -8.84 -41.07
N HIS A 601 34.71 -8.73 -40.16
CA HIS A 601 33.57 -7.82 -40.29
C HIS A 601 33.24 -7.18 -38.94
N THR A 602 32.82 -5.91 -38.96
CA THR A 602 32.20 -5.25 -37.80
C THR A 602 30.89 -5.91 -37.41
N VAL A 603 30.47 -5.75 -36.15
CA VAL A 603 29.20 -6.29 -35.65
C VAL A 603 28.16 -5.18 -35.50
N SER A 604 27.11 -5.19 -36.32
CA SER A 604 25.96 -4.30 -36.13
C SER A 604 25.10 -4.72 -34.94
N TYR A 605 24.68 -3.76 -34.14
CA TYR A 605 23.87 -3.95 -32.94
C TYR A 605 22.93 -2.76 -32.74
N VAL A 606 21.68 -3.03 -32.37
CA VAL A 606 20.71 -2.02 -31.92
C VAL A 606 20.33 -2.43 -30.50
N GLN A 607 20.45 -1.51 -29.55
CA GLN A 607 20.15 -1.79 -28.15
C GLN A 607 18.63 -1.80 -27.95
N THR A 608 18.09 -2.95 -27.53
CA THR A 608 16.70 -3.06 -27.10
C THR A 608 16.59 -2.49 -25.70
N VAL A 609 15.95 -1.33 -25.58
CA VAL A 609 15.52 -0.76 -24.29
C VAL A 609 14.32 -1.58 -23.80
N VAL A 610 14.25 -1.89 -22.51
CA VAL A 610 13.03 -2.45 -21.92
C VAL A 610 12.13 -1.29 -21.49
N PRO A 611 10.91 -1.15 -22.03
CA PRO A 611 9.99 -0.08 -21.64
C PRO A 611 9.67 -0.14 -20.15
N LEU A 612 9.57 1.01 -19.49
CA LEU A 612 9.19 1.09 -18.08
C LEU A 612 7.74 0.60 -17.86
N PHE A 613 6.87 0.83 -18.85
CA PHE A 613 5.47 0.38 -18.83
C PHE A 613 5.08 -0.26 -20.17
N ASP A 614 4.36 -1.38 -20.11
CA ASP A 614 3.91 -2.13 -21.29
C ASP A 614 2.55 -2.80 -21.09
N ASN A 615 2.16 -3.69 -22.01
CA ASN A 615 0.86 -4.39 -21.93
C ASN A 615 0.73 -5.40 -20.77
N THR A 616 1.79 -5.63 -19.99
CA THR A 616 1.81 -6.45 -18.78
C THR A 616 1.71 -5.64 -17.49
N THR A 617 1.91 -4.31 -17.56
CA THR A 617 1.79 -3.40 -16.41
C THR A 617 0.39 -3.49 -15.79
N VAL A 618 0.34 -3.58 -14.46
CA VAL A 618 -0.92 -3.55 -13.70
C VAL A 618 -1.46 -2.11 -13.73
N LEU A 619 -2.66 -1.94 -14.30
CA LEU A 619 -3.25 -0.62 -14.51
C LEU A 619 -4.37 -0.35 -13.51
N GLU A 620 -4.46 0.89 -13.05
CA GLU A 620 -5.63 1.37 -12.30
C GLU A 620 -6.91 1.33 -13.15
N PRO A 621 -8.10 1.30 -12.49
CA PRO A 621 -9.38 1.49 -13.16
C PRO A 621 -9.39 2.74 -14.04
N VAL A 622 -10.05 2.69 -15.19
CA VAL A 622 -10.16 3.86 -16.07
C VAL A 622 -10.98 4.96 -15.40
N LEU A 623 -10.53 6.22 -15.56
CA LEU A 623 -11.28 7.39 -15.08
C LEU A 623 -12.68 7.48 -15.67
N GLN A 624 -12.85 7.01 -16.91
CA GLN A 624 -14.11 7.09 -17.63
C GLN A 624 -14.48 5.77 -18.32
N GLU A 625 -15.68 5.28 -18.01
CA GLU A 625 -16.21 4.00 -18.47
C GLU A 625 -17.47 4.24 -19.32
N ASP A 626 -17.41 3.86 -20.61
CA ASP A 626 -18.57 3.90 -21.51
C ASP A 626 -19.36 2.59 -21.41
N THR A 627 -20.47 2.63 -20.67
CA THR A 627 -21.38 1.49 -20.53
C THR A 627 -22.58 1.60 -21.49
N PRO A 628 -23.31 0.50 -21.77
CA PRO A 628 -24.53 0.54 -22.58
C PRO A 628 -25.64 1.48 -22.06
N THR A 629 -25.58 1.92 -20.80
CA THR A 629 -26.65 2.67 -20.12
C THR A 629 -26.22 4.01 -19.52
N ALA A 630 -24.92 4.22 -19.30
CA ALA A 630 -24.36 5.47 -18.79
C ALA A 630 -22.90 5.66 -19.25
N LEU A 631 -22.46 6.91 -19.33
CA LEU A 631 -21.05 7.26 -19.21
C LEU A 631 -20.76 7.43 -17.71
N ILE A 632 -19.76 6.73 -17.17
CA ILE A 632 -19.38 6.84 -15.75
C ILE A 632 -18.01 7.51 -15.68
N THR A 633 -17.90 8.62 -14.96
CA THR A 633 -16.64 9.36 -14.75
C THR A 633 -16.28 9.34 -13.27
N ARG A 634 -15.04 9.04 -12.91
CA ARG A 634 -14.56 8.92 -11.52
C ARG A 634 -13.38 9.87 -11.29
N LEU A 635 -13.42 10.60 -10.18
CA LEU A 635 -12.39 11.57 -9.81
C LEU A 635 -12.34 11.81 -8.30
N ALA A 636 -11.25 12.38 -7.82
CA ALA A 636 -11.09 12.88 -6.46
C ALA A 636 -11.30 14.41 -6.35
N ASP A 637 -11.64 14.87 -5.15
CA ASP A 637 -11.64 16.29 -4.76
C ASP A 637 -11.03 16.47 -3.36
N ARG A 638 -10.60 17.69 -3.04
CA ARG A 638 -10.08 18.08 -1.72
C ARG A 638 -10.82 19.30 -1.16
N ALA A 639 -10.84 19.39 0.16
CA ALA A 639 -11.30 20.57 0.86
C ALA A 639 -10.52 21.85 0.48
N ARG A 640 -11.24 22.96 0.30
CA ARG A 640 -10.71 24.31 -0.02
C ARG A 640 -11.30 25.41 0.87
N ASP A 641 -10.56 26.52 0.92
CA ASP A 641 -10.84 27.72 1.72
C ASP A 641 -11.93 28.62 1.13
N ARG A 642 -11.91 28.78 -0.19
CA ARG A 642 -12.69 29.75 -0.98
C ARG A 642 -13.12 29.15 -2.30
N HIS A 643 -14.01 29.83 -3.02
CA HIS A 643 -14.42 29.44 -4.37
C HIS A 643 -13.45 30.00 -5.42
N ALA A 644 -13.24 29.28 -6.54
CA ALA A 644 -12.23 29.57 -7.58
C ALA A 644 -12.29 30.97 -8.23
N ARG A 645 -13.44 31.64 -8.10
CA ARG A 645 -13.78 32.92 -8.77
C ARG A 645 -13.89 34.11 -7.81
N GLU A 646 -13.51 33.97 -6.53
CA GLU A 646 -13.60 35.07 -5.56
C GLU A 646 -12.37 35.99 -5.62
N GLU A 647 -12.42 37.06 -6.45
CA GLU A 647 -11.36 38.08 -6.70
C GLU A 647 -10.72 38.74 -5.45
N GLN A 648 -11.22 38.45 -4.25
CA GLN A 648 -10.85 39.14 -3.00
C GLN A 648 -9.87 38.35 -2.12
N PHE A 649 -9.58 37.09 -2.46
CA PHE A 649 -8.79 36.19 -1.61
C PHE A 649 -7.82 35.30 -2.41
N GLN A 650 -6.52 35.56 -2.26
CA GLN A 650 -5.41 34.69 -2.70
C GLN A 650 -5.33 33.41 -1.84
N GLN A 651 -6.43 32.66 -1.78
CA GLN A 651 -6.64 31.54 -0.84
C GLN A 651 -7.28 30.31 -1.51
N TYR A 652 -7.57 30.32 -2.81
CA TYR A 652 -8.19 29.18 -3.49
C TYR A 652 -7.28 27.95 -3.58
N ASP A 653 -6.01 28.20 -3.91
CA ASP A 653 -4.98 27.17 -4.13
C ASP A 653 -4.25 26.76 -2.85
N HIS A 654 -4.52 27.46 -1.74
CA HIS A 654 -4.02 27.15 -0.41
C HIS A 654 -4.47 25.74 0.08
N TYR A 655 -3.64 25.12 0.91
CA TYR A 655 -3.94 23.86 1.60
C TYR A 655 -4.36 24.15 3.05
N LEU A 656 -5.44 23.52 3.50
CA LEU A 656 -5.92 23.63 4.89
C LEU A 656 -4.93 22.99 5.87
N SER A 657 -4.89 23.45 7.12
CA SER A 657 -4.25 22.68 8.20
C SER A 657 -4.85 21.26 8.27
N PHE A 658 -4.02 20.23 8.44
CA PHE A 658 -4.44 18.82 8.44
C PHE A 658 -5.16 18.38 7.14
N TYR A 659 -4.69 18.85 5.99
CA TYR A 659 -5.28 18.54 4.67
C TYR A 659 -5.26 17.04 4.29
N TRP A 660 -4.40 16.24 4.92
CA TRP A 660 -4.30 14.78 4.76
C TRP A 660 -5.24 13.99 5.68
N GLU A 661 -5.99 14.66 6.55
CA GLU A 661 -6.95 14.06 7.46
C GLU A 661 -8.35 14.54 7.13
N HIS A 662 -9.25 13.60 6.81
CA HIS A 662 -10.69 13.80 6.75
C HIS A 662 -11.19 14.72 5.62
N ARG A 663 -10.33 15.05 4.65
CA ARG A 663 -10.46 16.22 3.76
C ARG A 663 -10.37 15.90 2.28
N THR A 664 -10.33 14.62 1.91
CA THR A 664 -10.55 14.17 0.53
C THR A 664 -11.96 13.61 0.33
N ALA A 665 -12.41 13.64 -0.92
CA ALA A 665 -13.66 13.06 -1.36
C ALA A 665 -13.47 12.34 -2.70
N GLU A 666 -14.15 11.21 -2.84
CA GLU A 666 -14.29 10.47 -4.09
C GLU A 666 -15.61 10.83 -4.75
N ILE A 667 -15.63 11.01 -6.07
CA ILE A 667 -16.80 11.39 -6.84
C ILE A 667 -16.94 10.44 -8.03
N GLU A 668 -18.08 9.77 -8.14
CA GLU A 668 -18.51 9.03 -9.32
C GLU A 668 -19.71 9.76 -9.96
N ILE A 669 -19.60 10.08 -11.24
CA ILE A 669 -20.62 10.77 -12.04
C ILE A 669 -21.19 9.79 -13.05
N VAL A 670 -22.44 9.37 -12.87
CA VAL A 670 -23.17 8.45 -13.74
C VAL A 670 -24.10 9.24 -14.66
N ASP A 671 -23.66 9.53 -15.88
CA ASP A 671 -24.42 10.24 -16.91
C ASP A 671 -25.20 9.28 -17.83
N THR A 672 -26.52 9.21 -17.64
CA THR A 672 -27.41 8.45 -18.53
C THR A 672 -27.88 9.22 -19.76
N VAL A 673 -27.77 10.56 -19.76
CA VAL A 673 -28.24 11.45 -20.84
C VAL A 673 -27.49 11.15 -22.13
N GLY A 674 -26.17 10.94 -22.05
CA GLY A 674 -25.34 10.49 -23.17
C GLY A 674 -25.81 9.18 -23.83
N LYS A 675 -26.54 8.33 -23.10
CA LYS A 675 -27.09 7.04 -23.56
C LYS A 675 -28.61 7.04 -23.76
N GLY A 676 -29.24 8.21 -23.79
CA GLY A 676 -30.68 8.36 -24.03
C GLY A 676 -31.58 8.25 -22.79
N GLY A 677 -30.97 8.23 -21.59
CA GLY A 677 -31.62 8.54 -20.33
C GLY A 677 -31.87 10.04 -20.16
N ASN A 678 -32.07 10.48 -18.92
CA ASN A 678 -32.46 11.87 -18.61
C ASN A 678 -31.91 12.40 -17.28
N SER A 679 -30.93 11.71 -16.69
CA SER A 679 -30.32 12.08 -15.42
C SER A 679 -28.81 11.90 -15.41
N ILE A 680 -28.13 12.78 -14.68
CA ILE A 680 -26.78 12.57 -14.16
C ILE A 680 -26.89 12.33 -12.66
N THR A 681 -26.26 11.29 -12.13
CA THR A 681 -26.20 11.01 -10.69
C THR A 681 -24.77 11.14 -10.21
N PHE A 682 -24.56 11.92 -9.16
CA PHE A 682 -23.30 12.06 -8.45
C PHE A 682 -23.36 11.17 -7.21
N ASN A 683 -22.49 10.19 -7.11
CA ASN A 683 -22.22 9.42 -5.90
C ASN A 683 -20.93 9.97 -5.31
N VAL A 684 -20.93 10.30 -4.02
CA VAL A 684 -19.81 10.95 -3.33
C VAL A 684 -19.49 10.18 -2.06
N ILE A 685 -18.21 9.83 -1.88
CA ILE A 685 -17.69 9.24 -0.64
C ILE A 685 -16.76 10.27 -0.01
N THR A 686 -17.05 10.73 1.20
CA THR A 686 -16.13 11.61 1.95
C THR A 686 -15.42 10.81 3.03
N GLU A 687 -14.17 11.14 3.34
CA GLU A 687 -13.44 10.50 4.46
C GLU A 687 -14.10 10.72 5.82
N TRP A 688 -14.87 11.80 5.97
CA TRP A 688 -15.51 12.19 7.23
C TRP A 688 -16.91 12.75 6.99
N PRO A 689 -17.84 12.66 7.96
CA PRO A 689 -19.19 13.20 7.82
C PRO A 689 -19.25 14.69 7.46
N VAL A 690 -19.89 15.00 6.33
CA VAL A 690 -20.35 16.37 6.03
C VAL A 690 -21.70 16.65 6.69
N ASN A 691 -21.92 17.92 7.06
CA ASN A 691 -23.12 18.42 7.72
C ASN A 691 -24.35 18.11 6.85
N PRO A 692 -25.34 17.33 7.33
CA PRO A 692 -26.51 16.96 6.52
C PRO A 692 -27.42 18.12 6.11
N GLN A 693 -27.17 19.35 6.59
CA GLN A 693 -27.84 20.57 6.13
C GLN A 693 -27.04 21.36 5.08
N GLU A 694 -25.73 21.09 4.95
CA GLU A 694 -24.78 21.86 4.13
C GLU A 694 -23.92 20.98 3.20
N ALA A 695 -24.20 19.67 3.16
CA ALA A 695 -23.68 18.69 2.20
C ALA A 695 -24.23 18.96 0.77
N GLU A 696 -23.98 20.16 0.25
CA GLU A 696 -24.50 20.62 -1.03
C GLU A 696 -23.59 20.22 -2.20
N LEU A 697 -24.20 19.78 -3.30
CA LEU A 697 -23.57 19.86 -4.61
C LEU A 697 -24.02 21.17 -5.26
N ARG A 698 -23.07 22.08 -5.52
CA ARG A 698 -23.34 23.42 -6.06
C ARG A 698 -23.10 23.44 -7.56
N PHE A 699 -23.90 24.23 -8.27
CA PHE A 699 -23.81 24.36 -9.73
C PHE A 699 -23.76 25.83 -10.15
N PHE A 700 -22.80 26.15 -11.01
CA PHE A 700 -22.44 27.49 -11.46
C PHE A 700 -22.54 27.59 -12.97
N HIS A 701 -22.81 28.81 -13.46
CA HIS A 701 -22.98 29.06 -14.90
C HIS A 701 -22.63 30.50 -15.33
N LEU A 702 -22.20 31.37 -14.41
CA LEU A 702 -21.90 32.81 -14.64
C LEU A 702 -20.77 33.29 -13.69
N SER A 703 -20.20 34.47 -13.96
CA SER A 703 -19.01 35.05 -13.28
C SER A 703 -19.08 35.35 -11.77
N GLU A 704 -20.21 35.10 -11.10
CA GLU A 704 -20.34 35.17 -9.63
C GLU A 704 -21.22 33.99 -9.20
N ALA A 705 -21.31 33.71 -7.89
CA ALA A 705 -22.03 32.57 -7.30
C ALA A 705 -23.57 32.58 -7.52
N VAL A 706 -23.99 32.53 -8.79
CA VAL A 706 -25.38 32.44 -9.24
C VAL A 706 -25.77 30.96 -9.23
N TYR A 707 -26.04 30.48 -8.02
CA TYR A 707 -26.45 29.12 -7.72
C TYR A 707 -27.65 28.68 -8.58
N ALA A 708 -27.43 27.67 -9.43
CA ALA A 708 -28.41 27.25 -10.41
C ALA A 708 -28.57 25.72 -10.36
N ASN A 709 -29.52 25.24 -9.56
CA ASN A 709 -29.73 23.82 -9.20
C ASN A 709 -28.86 23.30 -8.04
N ASN A 710 -28.48 24.16 -7.08
CA ASN A 710 -27.94 23.69 -5.79
C ASN A 710 -28.93 22.77 -5.06
N GLY A 711 -28.40 21.84 -4.27
CA GLY A 711 -29.20 20.99 -3.40
C GLY A 711 -28.32 20.09 -2.54
N ILE A 712 -28.86 19.77 -1.37
CA ILE A 712 -28.28 18.83 -0.40
C ILE A 712 -28.25 17.42 -1.01
N MET A 713 -27.12 16.74 -0.89
CA MET A 713 -26.97 15.33 -1.25
C MET A 713 -27.63 14.44 -0.19
N THR A 714 -28.26 13.36 -0.63
CA THR A 714 -28.89 12.40 0.28
C THR A 714 -27.83 11.44 0.81
N ALA A 715 -27.66 11.34 2.13
CA ALA A 715 -26.80 10.33 2.74
C ALA A 715 -27.34 8.92 2.47
N VAL A 716 -26.43 7.96 2.24
CA VAL A 716 -26.73 6.56 1.89
C VAL A 716 -26.08 5.63 2.95
N PRO A 717 -26.57 5.67 4.21
CA PRO A 717 -25.91 4.98 5.33
C PRO A 717 -25.95 3.46 5.22
N GLU A 718 -26.67 2.90 4.25
CA GLU A 718 -26.67 1.48 3.92
C GLU A 718 -25.37 1.01 3.25
N LEU A 719 -24.56 1.95 2.73
CA LEU A 719 -23.24 1.71 2.15
C LEU A 719 -22.09 2.02 3.12
N ASP A 720 -22.36 2.66 4.26
CA ASP A 720 -21.33 3.01 5.25
C ASP A 720 -20.86 1.77 6.01
N VAL A 721 -19.55 1.52 6.05
CA VAL A 721 -18.96 0.38 6.75
C VAL A 721 -19.02 0.60 8.28
N PRO A 722 -19.64 -0.29 9.08
CA PRO A 722 -19.83 -0.07 10.51
C PRO A 722 -18.51 -0.10 11.32
N GLY A 723 -17.90 1.07 11.51
CA GLY A 723 -16.64 1.24 12.23
C GLY A 723 -15.68 2.21 11.53
N GLU A 724 -15.92 2.51 10.24
CA GLU A 724 -15.18 3.51 9.48
C GLU A 724 -15.80 4.91 9.62
N ASP A 725 -15.01 5.95 9.33
CA ASP A 725 -15.47 7.34 9.28
C ASP A 725 -15.99 7.78 7.90
N ARG A 726 -15.69 7.01 6.84
CA ARG A 726 -16.13 7.26 5.47
C ARG A 726 -17.66 7.29 5.36
N ARG A 727 -18.21 8.26 4.63
CA ARG A 727 -19.67 8.45 4.46
C ARG A 727 -20.08 8.57 3.00
N HIS A 728 -21.15 7.88 2.64
CA HIS A 728 -21.71 7.87 1.29
C HIS A 728 -22.86 8.86 1.14
N TYR A 729 -22.85 9.59 0.02
CA TYR A 729 -23.88 10.55 -0.38
C TYR A 729 -24.23 10.38 -1.86
N THR A 730 -25.46 10.70 -2.25
CA THR A 730 -25.88 10.67 -3.65
C THR A 730 -26.79 11.84 -4.01
N ARG A 731 -26.70 12.31 -5.26
CA ARG A 731 -27.59 13.34 -5.80
C ARG A 731 -27.77 13.22 -7.32
N SER A 732 -29.03 13.16 -7.78
CA SER A 732 -29.35 13.18 -9.22
C SER A 732 -29.82 14.55 -9.70
N VAL A 733 -29.44 14.89 -10.93
CA VAL A 733 -29.78 16.12 -11.66
C VAL A 733 -30.42 15.75 -13.00
N THR A 734 -31.51 16.43 -13.37
CA THR A 734 -32.31 16.15 -14.59
C THR A 734 -32.66 17.40 -15.41
N LEU A 735 -32.31 18.58 -14.92
CA LEU A 735 -32.72 19.87 -15.48
C LEU A 735 -31.51 20.81 -15.62
N ASN A 736 -31.32 21.35 -16.83
CA ASN A 736 -30.50 22.52 -17.06
C ASN A 736 -31.25 23.76 -16.52
N SER A 737 -30.69 24.36 -15.47
CA SER A 737 -31.28 25.46 -14.71
C SER A 737 -31.15 26.82 -15.40
N LEU A 738 -30.19 27.02 -16.32
CA LEU A 738 -30.06 28.27 -17.08
C LEU A 738 -31.23 28.52 -18.02
N ASN A 739 -31.64 27.48 -18.74
CA ASN A 739 -32.64 27.54 -19.81
C ASN A 739 -33.97 26.88 -19.41
N ASN A 740 -34.01 26.27 -18.21
CA ASN A 740 -35.15 25.54 -17.66
C ASN A 740 -35.66 24.44 -18.61
N GLN A 741 -34.74 23.71 -19.23
CA GLN A 741 -34.99 22.53 -20.07
C GLN A 741 -34.45 21.26 -19.39
N PRO A 742 -34.91 20.05 -19.78
CA PRO A 742 -34.23 18.81 -19.41
C PRO A 742 -32.76 18.85 -19.84
N LEU A 743 -31.88 18.17 -19.10
CA LEU A 743 -30.48 18.02 -19.51
C LEU A 743 -30.37 17.40 -20.91
N ALA A 744 -29.45 17.92 -21.70
CA ALA A 744 -29.13 17.43 -23.04
C ALA A 744 -27.61 17.24 -23.22
N VAL A 745 -27.22 16.33 -24.09
CA VAL A 745 -25.82 16.11 -24.48
C VAL A 745 -25.20 17.42 -24.97
N GLY A 746 -24.03 17.79 -24.43
CA GLY A 746 -23.34 19.05 -24.68
C GLY A 746 -23.77 20.21 -23.78
N ASP A 747 -24.68 20.01 -22.82
CA ASP A 747 -24.85 20.97 -21.71
C ASP A 747 -23.55 21.07 -20.89
N LEU A 748 -23.22 22.28 -20.44
CA LEU A 748 -22.04 22.58 -19.63
C LEU A 748 -22.46 22.74 -18.17
N MET A 749 -21.83 21.99 -17.27
CA MET A 749 -22.14 21.97 -15.84
C MET A 749 -20.86 22.19 -15.02
N GLU A 750 -20.58 23.43 -14.65
CA GLU A 750 -19.58 23.74 -13.61
C GLU A 750 -20.19 23.40 -12.24
N PHE A 751 -19.51 22.55 -11.48
CA PHE A 751 -19.97 22.10 -10.16
C PHE A 751 -18.85 22.15 -9.12
N GLU A 752 -19.26 22.14 -7.86
CA GLU A 752 -18.36 22.13 -6.70
C GLU A 752 -19.02 21.33 -5.56
N LEU A 753 -18.22 20.52 -4.86
CA LEU A 753 -18.64 19.82 -3.66
C LEU A 753 -18.50 20.72 -2.42
N SER A 754 -19.57 20.88 -1.66
CA SER A 754 -19.54 21.62 -0.39
C SER A 754 -19.08 20.73 0.75
N GLN A 755 -17.79 20.75 1.05
CA GLN A 755 -17.17 19.93 2.08
C GLN A 755 -17.28 20.57 3.48
N PHE A 756 -18.51 20.77 3.98
CA PHE A 756 -18.77 21.24 5.34
C PHE A 756 -18.66 20.09 6.33
N LEU A 757 -17.45 19.75 6.77
CA LEU A 757 -17.25 18.67 7.74
C LEU A 757 -17.93 18.95 9.09
N THR A 758 -18.31 17.88 9.78
CA THR A 758 -19.00 17.96 11.08
C THR A 758 -18.05 17.59 12.21
N GLY A 759 -17.49 18.58 12.89
CA GLY A 759 -16.78 18.37 14.15
C GLY A 759 -15.52 17.53 13.99
N THR A 760 -14.68 17.88 13.00
CA THR A 760 -13.42 17.18 12.72
C THR A 760 -12.52 17.10 13.96
N PRO A 761 -11.77 15.99 14.18
CA PRO A 761 -10.85 15.88 15.31
C PRO A 761 -9.76 16.97 15.32
N ASN A 762 -9.21 17.26 14.13
CA ASN A 762 -8.11 18.20 13.93
C ASN A 762 -8.43 19.22 12.82
N GLY A 763 -7.81 20.41 12.92
CA GLY A 763 -8.03 21.52 12.01
C GLY A 763 -9.40 22.18 12.20
N ARG A 764 -9.92 22.80 11.13
CA ARG A 764 -11.25 23.42 11.10
C ARG A 764 -12.21 22.66 10.20
N ASP A 765 -13.51 22.80 10.47
CA ASP A 765 -14.54 22.46 9.49
C ASP A 765 -14.35 23.32 8.21
N ASN A 766 -14.31 22.67 7.05
CA ASN A 766 -14.11 23.31 5.74
C ASN A 766 -15.43 23.79 5.09
N TYR A 767 -15.36 24.33 3.87
CA TYR A 767 -16.48 25.02 3.22
C TYR A 767 -16.63 24.68 1.72
N TYR A 768 -15.54 24.71 0.97
CA TYR A 768 -15.54 24.57 -0.49
C TYR A 768 -14.76 23.33 -0.95
N GLY A 769 -14.91 22.99 -2.24
CA GLY A 769 -14.16 21.95 -2.95
C GLY A 769 -13.56 22.53 -4.23
N THR A 770 -13.15 21.68 -5.17
CA THR A 770 -12.63 22.12 -6.47
C THR A 770 -13.76 22.45 -7.45
N ALA A 771 -13.59 23.50 -8.25
CA ALA A 771 -14.55 23.90 -9.27
C ALA A 771 -14.28 23.13 -10.57
N ILE A 772 -15.16 22.19 -10.90
CA ILE A 772 -14.97 21.19 -11.96
C ILE A 772 -16.00 21.42 -13.07
N LEU A 773 -15.58 21.43 -14.34
CA LEU A 773 -16.50 21.46 -15.47
C LEU A 773 -16.80 20.02 -15.94
N TYR A 774 -18.08 19.65 -15.92
CA TYR A 774 -18.60 18.46 -16.58
C TYR A 774 -19.35 18.85 -17.87
N VAL A 775 -19.10 18.12 -18.95
CA VAL A 775 -19.81 18.23 -20.23
C VAL A 775 -20.70 17.01 -20.40
N VAL A 776 -22.02 17.21 -20.45
CA VAL A 776 -23.02 16.14 -20.50
C VAL A 776 -22.80 15.25 -21.73
N GLY A 777 -22.61 13.96 -21.50
CA GLY A 777 -22.32 12.93 -22.49
C GLY A 777 -20.86 12.89 -22.98
N GLN A 778 -19.94 13.62 -22.33
CA GLN A 778 -18.52 13.70 -22.71
C GLN A 778 -17.56 13.47 -21.53
N GLY A 779 -17.80 14.04 -20.34
CA GLY A 779 -16.94 13.84 -19.16
C GLY A 779 -16.50 15.13 -18.46
N VAL A 780 -15.47 15.02 -17.62
CA VAL A 780 -14.79 16.17 -16.98
C VAL A 780 -13.81 16.81 -17.98
N GLU A 781 -13.70 18.13 -17.97
CA GLU A 781 -12.84 18.89 -18.89
C GLU A 781 -12.06 20.00 -18.15
N PRO A 782 -10.75 20.20 -18.44
CA PRO A 782 -10.08 21.46 -18.14
C PRO A 782 -10.85 22.63 -18.76
N TRP A 783 -10.98 23.74 -18.02
CA TRP A 783 -11.91 24.80 -18.41
C TRP A 783 -11.37 26.22 -18.29
N GLU A 784 -11.94 27.11 -19.11
CA GLU A 784 -11.74 28.56 -19.06
C GLU A 784 -13.08 29.32 -19.02
N GLY A 785 -13.02 30.58 -18.61
CA GLY A 785 -14.14 31.52 -18.55
C GLY A 785 -14.15 32.40 -19.79
N VAL A 786 -15.25 32.37 -20.55
CA VAL A 786 -15.32 33.07 -21.84
C VAL A 786 -16.22 34.30 -21.77
N GLY A 787 -15.64 35.42 -22.21
CA GLY A 787 -16.33 36.71 -22.34
C GLY A 787 -16.57 37.44 -21.01
N ALA A 788 -17.26 38.59 -21.08
CA ALA A 788 -17.45 39.48 -19.93
C ALA A 788 -18.28 38.91 -18.76
N ALA A 789 -18.89 37.72 -18.94
CA ALA A 789 -19.62 36.98 -17.91
C ALA A 789 -18.88 35.71 -17.47
N GLN A 790 -17.63 35.51 -17.90
CA GLN A 790 -16.76 34.37 -17.58
C GLN A 790 -17.48 33.02 -17.65
N ASN A 791 -18.30 32.80 -18.68
CA ASN A 791 -19.08 31.57 -18.79
C ASN A 791 -18.12 30.38 -18.89
N PRO A 792 -18.27 29.31 -18.08
CA PRO A 792 -17.40 28.15 -18.18
C PRO A 792 -17.50 27.54 -19.59
N SER A 793 -16.34 27.17 -20.14
CA SER A 793 -16.17 26.53 -21.43
C SER A 793 -15.02 25.53 -21.33
N PRO A 794 -15.08 24.38 -22.02
CA PRO A 794 -13.91 23.52 -22.18
C PRO A 794 -12.75 24.32 -22.76
N MET A 795 -11.56 24.11 -22.20
CA MET A 795 -10.34 24.83 -22.57
C MET A 795 -9.88 24.41 -23.97
N PRO A 796 -9.45 25.34 -24.83
CA PRO A 796 -8.83 25.01 -26.12
C PRO A 796 -7.61 24.08 -25.93
N ALA A 797 -7.38 23.16 -26.86
CA ALA A 797 -6.26 22.20 -26.78
C ALA A 797 -4.89 22.89 -26.55
N ALA A 798 -4.63 24.02 -27.22
CA ALA A 798 -3.41 24.82 -27.02
C ALA A 798 -3.23 25.38 -25.60
N GLY A 799 -4.28 25.40 -24.77
CA GLY A 799 -4.21 25.73 -23.34
C GLY A 799 -3.79 24.56 -22.44
N ARG A 800 -3.98 23.32 -22.92
CA ARG A 800 -3.88 22.07 -22.14
C ARG A 800 -2.46 21.52 -22.08
N LEU A 801 -1.55 22.21 -21.37
CA LEU A 801 -0.14 21.79 -21.30
C LEU A 801 0.05 20.34 -20.78
N GLY A 802 -0.85 19.85 -19.92
CA GLY A 802 -0.87 18.48 -19.42
C GLY A 802 -2.01 17.62 -19.96
N GLY A 803 -2.59 17.95 -21.13
CA GLY A 803 -3.81 17.30 -21.60
C GLY A 803 -4.98 17.55 -20.64
N ASP A 804 -5.74 16.51 -20.32
CA ASP A 804 -6.89 16.57 -19.43
C ASP A 804 -6.50 16.68 -17.94
N THR A 805 -5.22 16.47 -17.61
CA THR A 805 -4.67 16.78 -16.28
C THR A 805 -4.41 18.27 -16.04
N THR A 806 -4.54 19.11 -17.09
CA THR A 806 -4.31 20.56 -16.98
C THR A 806 -5.31 21.17 -16.00
N LEU A 807 -4.80 21.95 -15.05
CA LEU A 807 -5.61 22.74 -14.13
C LEU A 807 -6.44 23.78 -14.91
N PRO A 808 -7.69 24.08 -14.48
CA PRO A 808 -8.48 25.17 -15.02
C PRO A 808 -7.69 26.48 -15.04
N TYR A 809 -8.01 27.37 -15.99
CA TYR A 809 -7.38 28.69 -16.04
C TYR A 809 -7.65 29.43 -14.71
N GLN A 810 -6.62 30.05 -14.14
CA GLN A 810 -6.70 30.63 -12.79
C GLN A 810 -7.33 32.04 -12.81
N TYR A 811 -8.32 32.27 -11.93
CA TYR A 811 -8.96 33.60 -11.73
C TYR A 811 -8.61 34.27 -10.40
N SER A 812 -7.90 33.57 -9.50
CA SER A 812 -7.56 34.02 -8.15
C SER A 812 -6.37 34.99 -8.08
N ASP A 813 -5.56 35.12 -9.15
CA ASP A 813 -4.32 35.91 -9.17
C ASP A 813 -3.41 35.55 -7.96
N GLU A 814 -3.27 34.23 -7.74
CA GLU A 814 -2.57 33.61 -6.62
C GLU A 814 -1.26 33.00 -7.15
N PRO A 815 -0.13 33.72 -7.08
CA PRO A 815 1.08 33.33 -7.82
C PRO A 815 1.90 32.24 -7.12
N ASP A 816 1.59 31.85 -5.89
CA ASP A 816 2.52 31.14 -5.02
C ASP A 816 2.31 29.60 -5.05
N HIS A 817 1.07 29.09 -5.06
CA HIS A 817 0.76 27.67 -4.84
C HIS A 817 0.37 26.90 -6.12
N HIS A 818 0.52 27.52 -7.29
CA HIS A 818 0.22 26.91 -8.61
C HIS A 818 0.79 25.50 -8.78
N PHE A 819 2.02 25.26 -8.33
CA PHE A 819 2.76 24.02 -8.57
C PHE A 819 2.49 22.92 -7.54
N GLN A 820 1.53 23.13 -6.64
CA GLN A 820 1.20 22.23 -5.53
C GLN A 820 -0.20 21.61 -5.63
N GLN A 821 -0.92 21.84 -6.73
CA GLN A 821 -2.31 21.41 -6.91
C GLN A 821 -2.42 20.00 -7.51
N MET A 822 -3.45 19.26 -7.08
CA MET A 822 -3.95 18.07 -7.77
C MET A 822 -4.60 18.42 -9.11
N SER A 823 -4.48 17.56 -10.12
CA SER A 823 -5.25 17.70 -11.36
C SER A 823 -6.77 17.59 -11.10
N THR A 824 -7.59 18.18 -11.98
CA THR A 824 -9.07 18.12 -11.84
C THR A 824 -9.69 16.79 -12.29
N ASN A 825 -8.89 15.93 -12.92
CA ASN A 825 -9.24 14.57 -13.33
C ASN A 825 -8.53 13.49 -12.50
N LEU A 826 -7.88 13.86 -11.38
CA LEU A 826 -7.17 12.92 -10.49
C LEU A 826 -8.10 11.74 -10.14
N SER A 827 -7.61 10.51 -10.24
CA SER A 827 -8.41 9.31 -9.97
C SER A 827 -8.99 9.34 -8.56
N ASN A 828 -10.20 8.80 -8.38
CA ASN A 828 -10.87 8.82 -7.07
C ASN A 828 -10.02 8.11 -6.00
N ILE A 829 -9.33 7.02 -6.35
CA ILE A 829 -8.46 6.28 -5.44
C ILE A 829 -7.14 7.01 -5.11
N ASN A 830 -6.72 7.99 -5.91
CA ASN A 830 -5.44 8.69 -5.76
C ASN A 830 -5.55 9.98 -4.92
N GLY A 831 -6.77 10.45 -4.61
CA GLY A 831 -7.01 11.67 -3.84
C GLY A 831 -6.31 11.67 -2.48
N GLN A 832 -6.44 10.58 -1.73
CA GLN A 832 -5.85 10.47 -0.38
C GLN A 832 -4.34 10.21 -0.45
N THR A 833 -3.90 9.35 -1.37
CA THR A 833 -2.47 9.10 -1.69
C THR A 833 -1.72 10.40 -1.99
N PHE A 834 -2.32 11.29 -2.80
CA PHE A 834 -1.75 12.58 -3.15
C PHE A 834 -1.49 13.48 -1.92
N VAL A 835 -2.45 13.57 -0.99
CA VAL A 835 -2.29 14.41 0.21
C VAL A 835 -1.38 13.79 1.25
N LEU A 836 -1.33 12.45 1.37
CA LEU A 836 -0.34 11.75 2.19
C LEU A 836 1.07 11.97 1.64
N GLY A 837 1.26 11.87 0.32
CA GLY A 837 2.54 12.17 -0.32
C GLY A 837 2.99 13.61 -0.17
N ARG A 838 2.05 14.55 -0.25
CA ARG A 838 2.30 15.96 0.05
C ARG A 838 2.76 16.17 1.50
N ARG A 839 2.19 15.43 2.47
CA ARG A 839 2.64 15.46 3.87
C ARG A 839 4.10 15.02 3.99
N VAL A 840 4.50 13.94 3.30
CA VAL A 840 5.91 13.49 3.26
C VAL A 840 6.81 14.58 2.65
N HIS A 841 6.42 15.16 1.51
CA HIS A 841 7.20 16.20 0.81
C HIS A 841 7.50 17.44 1.67
N HIS A 842 6.55 17.80 2.54
CA HIS A 842 6.58 18.97 3.41
C HIS A 842 7.09 18.68 4.85
N THR A 843 7.51 17.45 5.14
CA THR A 843 8.06 17.06 6.45
C THR A 843 9.57 17.25 6.50
N ASP A 844 10.08 17.75 7.63
CA ASP A 844 11.49 17.70 8.00
C ASP A 844 11.84 16.32 8.59
N PHE A 845 12.65 15.54 7.87
CA PHE A 845 13.02 14.17 8.25
C PHE A 845 13.89 14.09 9.53
N GLY A 846 14.36 15.22 10.06
CA GLY A 846 15.19 15.28 11.25
C GLY A 846 14.40 15.36 12.56
N ASP A 847 13.26 16.05 12.57
CA ASP A 847 12.41 16.22 13.76
C ASP A 847 10.92 15.95 13.53
N GLY A 848 10.51 15.65 12.29
CA GLY A 848 9.13 15.39 11.89
C GLY A 848 8.30 16.65 11.67
N SER A 849 8.83 17.85 11.89
CA SER A 849 8.03 19.08 11.78
C SER A 849 7.59 19.37 10.35
N HIS A 850 6.40 19.97 10.20
CA HIS A 850 5.82 20.32 8.90
C HIS A 850 6.04 21.82 8.64
N ASP A 851 6.52 22.19 7.45
CA ASP A 851 6.94 23.56 7.10
C ASP A 851 5.79 24.59 6.92
N GLU A 852 4.53 24.15 6.98
CA GLU A 852 3.35 24.97 6.67
C GLU A 852 2.67 25.55 7.93
N ALA A 853 1.37 25.28 8.11
CA ALA A 853 0.61 25.78 9.25
C ALA A 853 1.14 25.17 10.54
N ALA A 854 1.60 25.99 11.49
CA ALA A 854 2.14 25.55 12.79
C ALA A 854 1.14 24.82 13.72
N GLU A 855 -0.08 24.57 13.24
CA GLU A 855 -1.08 23.71 13.86
C GLU A 855 -0.95 22.25 13.38
N ASN A 856 -0.38 22.01 12.19
CA ASN A 856 -0.07 20.70 11.65
C ASN A 856 0.83 19.93 12.63
N ALA A 857 0.42 18.73 13.01
CA ALA A 857 1.19 17.90 13.93
C ALA A 857 2.45 17.33 13.27
N ASP A 858 3.54 17.25 14.05
CA ASP A 858 4.79 16.61 13.64
C ASP A 858 4.53 15.17 13.18
N PHE A 859 5.11 14.79 12.05
CA PHE A 859 5.02 13.44 11.50
C PHE A 859 6.09 12.55 12.16
N THR A 860 5.77 12.05 13.36
CA THR A 860 6.74 11.35 14.24
C THR A 860 7.34 10.08 13.63
N GLU A 861 6.69 9.46 12.66
CA GLU A 861 7.19 8.28 11.93
C GLU A 861 8.37 8.61 11.02
N LEU A 862 8.43 9.84 10.49
CA LEU A 862 9.55 10.32 9.67
C LEU A 862 10.61 11.08 10.48
N ALA A 863 10.40 11.29 11.78
CA ALA A 863 11.33 12.04 12.62
C ALA A 863 12.59 11.20 12.93
N ASN A 864 13.77 11.83 12.84
CA ASN A 864 15.08 11.19 13.02
C ASN A 864 15.43 10.14 11.95
N THR A 865 14.86 10.24 10.75
CA THR A 865 15.21 9.41 9.58
C THR A 865 16.32 10.04 8.73
N LEU A 866 16.79 11.25 9.05
CA LEU A 866 18.02 11.79 8.46
C LEU A 866 19.25 10.96 8.85
N GLY A 867 19.96 10.43 7.85
CA GLY A 867 21.28 9.83 7.98
C GLY A 867 22.38 10.80 8.43
N THR A 868 23.64 10.37 8.32
CA THR A 868 24.74 11.13 8.95
C THR A 868 25.04 12.43 8.22
N ASN A 869 25.01 12.40 6.88
CA ASN A 869 25.38 13.48 5.98
C ASN A 869 24.19 13.80 5.05
N TYR A 870 23.94 15.08 4.75
CA TYR A 870 22.86 15.52 3.85
C TYR A 870 23.12 16.93 3.28
N VAL A 871 22.32 17.35 2.29
CA VAL A 871 22.29 18.73 1.77
C VAL A 871 21.22 19.56 2.47
N ASN A 872 20.01 19.01 2.62
CA ASN A 872 18.88 19.70 3.25
C ASN A 872 17.95 18.71 3.99
N ARG A 873 17.05 19.21 4.85
CA ARG A 873 16.26 18.37 5.78
C ARG A 873 14.87 17.97 5.27
N SER A 874 14.41 18.54 4.14
CA SER A 874 13.12 18.23 3.52
C SER A 874 13.15 18.52 2.02
N CYS A 875 12.22 17.93 1.27
CA CYS A 875 12.13 18.11 -0.18
C CYS A 875 11.83 19.58 -0.55
N ILE A 876 10.84 20.17 0.12
CA ILE A 876 10.37 21.54 -0.10
C ILE A 876 11.43 22.62 0.20
N ALA A 877 12.39 22.33 1.09
CA ALA A 877 13.49 23.25 1.39
C ALA A 877 14.44 23.46 0.20
N CYS A 878 14.57 22.45 -0.68
CA CYS A 878 15.21 22.59 -1.99
C CYS A 878 14.23 23.10 -3.05
N HIS A 879 13.04 22.51 -3.14
CA HIS A 879 12.02 22.81 -4.16
C HIS A 879 11.00 23.83 -3.64
N THR A 880 11.37 25.12 -3.64
CA THR A 880 10.53 26.21 -3.10
C THR A 880 9.13 26.21 -3.73
N ARG A 881 8.11 25.77 -2.97
CA ARG A 881 6.72 25.59 -3.41
C ARG A 881 6.56 24.68 -4.65
N ASN A 882 7.34 23.61 -4.71
CA ASN A 882 7.50 22.71 -5.87
C ASN A 882 8.13 23.40 -7.11
N GLY A 883 8.48 24.69 -7.00
CA GLY A 883 9.17 25.47 -8.00
C GLY A 883 10.67 25.24 -8.03
N ARG A 884 11.28 25.82 -9.06
CA ARG A 884 12.73 25.88 -9.25
C ARG A 884 13.37 26.77 -8.18
N ALA A 885 14.50 26.37 -7.62
CA ALA A 885 15.23 27.22 -6.68
C ALA A 885 15.88 28.45 -7.36
N VAL A 886 16.24 29.47 -6.58
CA VAL A 886 16.86 30.71 -7.07
C VAL A 886 18.30 30.80 -6.55
N PRO A 887 19.29 31.27 -7.34
CA PRO A 887 20.65 31.44 -6.85
C PRO A 887 20.74 32.35 -5.62
N PRO A 888 21.36 31.89 -4.52
CA PRO A 888 21.47 32.70 -3.32
C PRO A 888 22.48 33.84 -3.50
N ALA A 889 22.52 34.75 -2.54
CA ALA A 889 23.47 35.87 -2.55
C ALA A 889 24.93 35.38 -2.51
N VAL A 890 25.83 36.14 -3.14
CA VAL A 890 27.28 35.83 -3.18
C VAL A 890 27.84 35.59 -1.78
N GLY A 891 28.54 34.47 -1.60
CA GLY A 891 29.10 34.01 -0.32
C GLY A 891 28.10 33.37 0.64
N GLN A 892 26.85 33.12 0.22
CA GLN A 892 25.94 32.20 0.91
C GLN A 892 26.12 30.77 0.36
N GLU A 893 25.87 29.81 1.23
CA GLU A 893 25.93 28.38 0.93
C GLU A 893 24.80 27.95 -0.03
N LEU A 894 25.07 26.96 -0.87
CA LEU A 894 24.14 26.52 -1.92
C LEU A 894 23.21 25.39 -1.44
N THR A 895 22.43 25.65 -0.38
CA THR A 895 21.53 24.64 0.25
C THR A 895 20.31 24.24 -0.59
N GLN A 896 20.14 24.81 -1.79
CA GLN A 896 19.11 24.45 -2.78
C GLN A 896 19.74 23.95 -4.10
N TYR A 897 20.99 23.49 -4.02
CA TYR A 897 21.74 22.92 -5.12
C TYR A 897 22.26 21.55 -4.71
N VAL A 898 22.22 20.62 -5.65
CA VAL A 898 23.03 19.41 -5.59
C VAL A 898 24.37 19.72 -6.25
N VAL A 899 25.48 19.53 -5.55
CA VAL A 899 26.81 19.60 -6.18
C VAL A 899 27.32 18.18 -6.33
N LYS A 900 27.05 17.59 -7.51
CA LYS A 900 27.65 16.31 -7.88
C LYS A 900 29.18 16.45 -7.88
N VAL A 901 29.88 15.47 -7.35
CA VAL A 901 31.36 15.40 -7.28
C VAL A 901 31.83 14.04 -7.78
N GLY A 902 33.07 13.97 -8.25
CA GLY A 902 33.61 12.71 -8.76
C GLY A 902 35.01 12.79 -9.35
N ASP A 903 35.51 11.63 -9.78
CA ASP A 903 36.74 11.50 -10.53
C ASP A 903 36.61 12.01 -11.99
N ALA A 904 37.67 11.88 -12.78
CA ALA A 904 37.67 12.38 -14.17
C ALA A 904 36.81 11.54 -15.14
N ASN A 905 36.33 10.37 -14.69
CA ASN A 905 35.48 9.45 -15.45
C ASN A 905 34.02 9.49 -14.98
N GLY A 906 33.69 10.28 -13.95
CA GLY A 906 32.34 10.39 -13.41
C GLY A 906 32.01 9.41 -12.28
N PHE A 907 32.99 8.63 -11.80
CA PHE A 907 32.80 7.79 -10.61
C PHE A 907 32.75 8.66 -9.33
N PRO A 908 32.03 8.22 -8.27
CA PRO A 908 32.02 8.91 -6.97
C PRO A 908 33.42 9.28 -6.47
N ASP A 909 33.57 10.46 -5.90
CA ASP A 909 34.84 10.90 -5.32
C ASP A 909 35.15 9.97 -4.12
N PRO A 910 36.36 9.37 -4.04
CA PRO A 910 36.68 8.46 -2.95
C PRO A 910 36.52 9.07 -1.55
N ASN A 911 36.51 10.40 -1.40
CA ASN A 911 36.43 11.09 -0.11
C ASN A 911 35.15 11.93 0.09
N LEU A 912 34.23 11.97 -0.88
CA LEU A 912 33.02 12.83 -0.86
C LEU A 912 31.77 12.18 -1.51
N GLY A 913 31.77 10.87 -1.79
CA GLY A 913 30.65 10.21 -2.49
C GLY A 913 30.35 10.78 -3.88
N ALA A 914 29.11 10.68 -4.32
CA ALA A 914 28.61 11.24 -5.57
C ALA A 914 28.10 12.69 -5.43
N VAL A 915 27.75 13.13 -4.22
CA VAL A 915 27.25 14.48 -3.87
C VAL A 915 28.02 15.02 -2.69
N LEU A 916 28.52 16.26 -2.79
CA LEU A 916 29.07 16.98 -1.64
C LEU A 916 27.94 17.32 -0.64
N GLN A 917 27.98 16.73 0.54
CA GLN A 917 26.96 16.88 1.59
C GLN A 917 27.44 17.83 2.72
N PRO A 918 26.94 19.09 2.75
CA PRO A 918 27.42 20.12 3.67
C PRO A 918 26.87 20.07 5.11
N GLN A 919 25.78 19.36 5.35
CA GLN A 919 25.13 19.29 6.66
C GLN A 919 25.27 17.89 7.25
N VAL A 920 25.27 17.80 8.59
CA VAL A 920 25.41 16.52 9.31
C VAL A 920 24.52 16.45 10.54
N THR A 921 24.03 15.25 10.85
CA THR A 921 23.39 14.95 12.16
C THR A 921 24.45 14.66 13.23
N SER A 922 25.59 14.06 12.85
CA SER A 922 26.73 13.81 13.73
C SER A 922 28.06 13.82 12.96
N GLY A 923 29.20 13.88 13.66
CA GLY A 923 30.51 13.86 13.02
C GLY A 923 30.98 15.22 12.52
N THR A 924 31.55 15.28 11.30
CA THR A 924 32.08 16.50 10.68
C THR A 924 31.63 16.57 9.23
N ALA A 925 30.98 17.67 8.84
CA ALA A 925 30.57 17.89 7.45
C ALA A 925 31.75 17.83 6.48
N GLU A 926 31.50 17.23 5.32
CA GLU A 926 32.48 17.01 4.26
C GLU A 926 33.12 18.32 3.79
N GLY A 927 32.26 19.32 3.56
CA GLY A 927 32.61 20.62 3.06
C GLY A 927 31.40 21.47 2.68
N SER A 928 31.61 22.77 2.47
CA SER A 928 30.56 23.69 1.99
C SER A 928 30.92 24.28 0.65
N VAL A 929 29.90 24.68 -0.12
CA VAL A 929 30.04 25.31 -1.43
C VAL A 929 29.22 26.59 -1.51
N ASN A 930 29.80 27.65 -2.07
CA ASN A 930 29.15 28.94 -2.29
C ASN A 930 29.57 29.55 -3.63
N ILE A 931 28.73 30.42 -4.19
CA ILE A 931 29.12 31.30 -5.30
C ILE A 931 29.94 32.45 -4.71
N ALA A 932 31.26 32.41 -4.85
CA ALA A 932 32.16 33.41 -4.30
C ALA A 932 32.22 34.70 -5.12
N SER A 933 31.93 34.63 -6.42
CA SER A 933 31.74 35.78 -7.31
C SER A 933 31.09 35.35 -8.63
N TRP A 934 30.67 36.32 -9.43
CA TRP A 934 30.23 36.11 -10.81
C TRP A 934 31.27 36.70 -11.77
N THR A 935 31.62 35.96 -12.83
CA THR A 935 32.38 36.47 -13.97
C THR A 935 31.38 36.97 -15.02
N GLU A 936 31.30 38.28 -15.25
CA GLU A 936 30.43 38.85 -16.29
C GLU A 936 31.19 39.09 -17.61
N ASN A 937 30.57 38.75 -18.73
CA ASN A 937 31.06 39.01 -20.08
C ASN A 937 29.89 39.22 -21.05
N ASN A 938 29.91 40.30 -21.84
CA ASN A 938 28.87 40.66 -22.82
C ASN A 938 27.42 40.66 -22.28
N GLY A 939 27.22 40.91 -20.98
CA GLY A 939 25.90 40.87 -20.34
C GLY A 939 25.50 39.51 -19.78
N LEU A 940 26.22 38.44 -20.09
CA LEU A 940 26.06 37.12 -19.48
C LEU A 940 26.97 36.97 -18.25
N ARG A 941 26.66 36.03 -17.37
CA ARG A 941 27.45 35.73 -16.15
C ARG A 941 27.70 34.23 -15.96
N THR A 942 28.87 33.87 -15.43
CA THR A 942 29.23 32.50 -15.02
C THR A 942 29.56 32.49 -13.52
N PRO A 943 29.09 31.52 -12.72
CA PRO A 943 29.43 31.45 -11.31
C PRO A 943 30.88 31.02 -11.09
N ASN A 944 31.56 31.64 -10.14
CA ASN A 944 32.86 31.19 -9.63
C ASN A 944 32.62 30.57 -8.24
N PHE A 945 32.61 29.24 -8.15
CA PHE A 945 32.39 28.52 -6.91
C PHE A 945 33.62 28.56 -5.99
N SER A 946 33.38 28.55 -4.69
CA SER A 946 34.41 28.33 -3.66
C SER A 946 33.96 27.22 -2.74
N PHE A 947 34.89 26.33 -2.43
CA PHE A 947 34.70 25.19 -1.53
C PHE A 947 35.42 25.42 -0.21
N THR A 948 34.88 24.85 0.87
CA THR A 948 35.57 24.60 2.14
C THR A 948 35.41 23.14 2.49
N GLY A 949 36.25 22.59 3.38
CA GLY A 949 36.16 21.19 3.79
C GLY A 949 37.54 20.61 4.07
N ALA A 950 37.60 19.34 4.45
CA ALA A 950 38.86 18.59 4.52
C ALA A 950 39.38 18.26 3.11
N ASN A 951 38.46 17.97 2.19
CA ASN A 951 38.70 17.67 0.80
C ASN A 951 38.11 18.79 -0.08
N THR A 952 38.60 18.93 -1.30
CA THR A 952 38.09 19.90 -2.29
C THR A 952 37.91 19.14 -3.59
N PRO A 953 36.68 19.05 -4.14
CA PRO A 953 36.44 18.28 -5.35
C PRO A 953 37.20 18.88 -6.53
N THR A 954 37.82 18.02 -7.34
CA THR A 954 38.53 18.44 -8.55
C THR A 954 37.58 18.54 -9.74
N ASN A 955 36.63 17.60 -9.85
CA ASN A 955 35.55 17.63 -10.83
C ASN A 955 34.22 17.74 -10.11
N TYR A 956 33.34 18.62 -10.59
CA TYR A 956 32.03 18.82 -9.99
C TYR A 956 31.02 19.34 -11.02
N SER A 957 29.73 19.20 -10.69
CA SER A 957 28.61 19.79 -11.40
C SER A 957 27.64 20.40 -10.39
N ALA A 958 27.58 21.72 -10.30
CA ALA A 958 26.56 22.40 -9.52
C ALA A 958 25.21 22.36 -10.26
N ARG A 959 24.16 21.91 -9.57
CA ARG A 959 22.83 21.67 -10.14
C ARG A 959 21.76 22.27 -9.23
N ILE A 960 21.12 23.34 -9.69
CA ILE A 960 20.02 24.01 -8.99
C ILE A 960 18.77 23.12 -9.00
N ALA A 961 17.99 23.10 -7.92
CA ALA A 961 16.76 22.31 -7.85
C ALA A 961 15.75 22.74 -8.95
N PRO A 962 15.26 21.81 -9.80
CA PRO A 962 14.25 22.10 -10.83
C PRO A 962 12.83 22.23 -10.23
N GLN A 963 11.86 22.64 -11.06
CA GLN A 963 10.43 22.53 -10.72
C GLN A 963 9.96 21.07 -10.83
N LEU A 964 8.90 20.71 -10.10
CA LEU A 964 8.40 19.33 -9.99
C LEU A 964 7.08 19.03 -10.75
N VAL A 965 6.44 20.04 -11.36
CA VAL A 965 5.15 19.83 -12.06
C VAL A 965 5.28 19.01 -13.34
N GLY A 966 4.30 18.14 -13.58
CA GLY A 966 4.19 17.32 -14.80
C GLY A 966 5.16 16.13 -14.89
N MET A 967 5.87 15.76 -13.82
CA MET A 967 6.88 14.68 -13.91
C MET A 967 6.28 13.32 -14.28
N GLY A 968 5.09 12.97 -13.77
CA GLY A 968 4.41 11.71 -14.14
C GLY A 968 3.99 11.66 -15.61
N LEU A 969 3.64 12.81 -16.21
CA LEU A 969 3.35 12.89 -17.65
C LEU A 969 4.60 12.66 -18.51
N LEU A 970 5.79 13.04 -18.03
CA LEU A 970 7.05 12.72 -18.71
C LEU A 970 7.45 11.24 -18.53
N GLU A 971 7.11 10.65 -17.38
CA GLU A 971 7.25 9.20 -17.15
C GLU A 971 6.36 8.38 -18.09
N ALA A 972 5.15 8.90 -18.35
CA ALA A 972 4.16 8.26 -19.21
C ALA A 972 4.43 8.39 -20.73
N ILE A 973 5.46 9.11 -21.18
CA ILE A 973 5.87 9.11 -22.60
C ILE A 973 6.53 7.77 -22.93
N ASP A 974 6.10 7.09 -23.99
CA ASP A 974 6.68 5.81 -24.44
C ASP A 974 8.16 5.98 -24.80
N GLU A 975 9.04 5.08 -24.30
CA GLU A 975 10.46 5.06 -24.66
C GLU A 975 10.71 5.08 -26.18
N ALA A 976 9.83 4.44 -26.97
CA ALA A 976 9.95 4.39 -28.41
C ALA A 976 9.78 5.77 -29.06
N ASP A 977 8.90 6.63 -28.53
CA ASP A 977 8.66 7.97 -29.07
C ASP A 977 9.84 8.91 -28.78
N ILE A 978 10.49 8.77 -27.61
CA ILE A 978 11.75 9.46 -27.30
C ILE A 978 12.86 8.96 -28.25
N GLN A 979 12.98 7.64 -28.42
CA GLN A 979 14.01 7.03 -29.27
C GLN A 979 13.85 7.40 -30.76
N LEU A 980 12.61 7.68 -31.22
CA LEU A 980 12.33 8.14 -32.58
C LEU A 980 12.81 9.58 -32.88
N LEU A 981 13.07 10.39 -31.85
CA LEU A 981 13.60 11.75 -32.00
C LEU A 981 15.14 11.78 -32.03
N ALA A 982 15.82 10.73 -31.58
CA ALA A 982 17.27 10.70 -31.50
C ALA A 982 17.95 10.64 -32.88
N ASP A 983 18.91 11.54 -33.11
CA ASP A 983 19.77 11.57 -34.30
C ASP A 983 21.24 11.82 -33.91
N GLU A 984 21.79 10.96 -33.06
CA GLU A 984 23.20 10.98 -32.58
C GLU A 984 24.25 11.18 -33.69
N ASN A 985 23.91 10.90 -34.94
CA ASN A 985 24.81 10.95 -36.09
C ASN A 985 24.64 12.20 -36.99
N ASP A 986 23.77 13.16 -36.66
CA ASP A 986 23.40 14.31 -37.52
C ASP A 986 23.04 13.84 -38.94
N SER A 987 22.24 12.78 -39.02
CA SER A 987 21.86 12.07 -40.25
C SER A 987 21.08 12.98 -41.21
N ASN A 988 20.38 13.97 -40.65
CA ASN A 988 19.65 14.98 -41.41
C ASN A 988 20.56 16.19 -41.84
N SER A 989 21.73 16.35 -41.23
CA SER A 989 22.70 17.44 -41.44
C SER A 989 22.18 18.85 -41.10
N ASP A 990 21.38 18.98 -40.05
CA ASP A 990 20.97 20.27 -39.46
C ASP A 990 21.93 20.78 -38.38
N GLY A 991 22.81 19.92 -37.86
CA GLY A 991 23.84 20.23 -36.86
C GLY A 991 23.44 19.94 -35.41
N ILE A 992 22.32 19.25 -35.20
CA ILE A 992 21.86 18.73 -33.90
C ILE A 992 22.14 17.22 -33.87
N SER A 993 22.49 16.69 -32.71
CA SER A 993 22.94 15.30 -32.52
C SER A 993 22.35 14.68 -31.26
N GLY A 994 21.10 15.04 -30.95
CA GLY A 994 20.38 14.59 -29.76
C GLY A 994 20.35 13.07 -29.62
N ARG A 995 20.73 12.57 -28.45
CA ARG A 995 20.77 11.13 -28.16
C ARG A 995 20.08 10.77 -26.86
N VAL A 996 19.61 9.53 -26.76
CA VAL A 996 19.11 8.97 -25.50
C VAL A 996 20.26 8.74 -24.53
N HIS A 997 20.04 8.95 -23.23
CA HIS A 997 20.93 8.42 -22.19
C HIS A 997 20.38 7.06 -21.76
N LEU A 998 21.22 6.03 -21.79
CA LEU A 998 20.86 4.70 -21.31
C LEU A 998 21.37 4.51 -19.89
N VAL A 999 20.48 4.12 -18.98
CA VAL A 999 20.74 4.04 -17.54
C VAL A 999 20.24 2.72 -16.98
N THR A 1000 20.81 2.30 -15.86
CA THR A 1000 20.37 1.10 -15.14
C THR A 1000 19.21 1.44 -14.20
N ASP A 1001 18.15 0.64 -14.28
CA ASP A 1001 17.07 0.61 -13.29
C ASP A 1001 17.59 -0.09 -12.01
N ALA A 1002 17.53 0.59 -10.87
CA ALA A 1002 18.06 0.10 -9.60
C ALA A 1002 17.24 -1.05 -8.98
N VAL A 1003 15.99 -1.24 -9.42
CA VAL A 1003 15.09 -2.28 -8.93
C VAL A 1003 15.18 -3.54 -9.80
N THR A 1004 15.21 -3.38 -11.12
CA THR A 1004 15.17 -4.50 -12.08
C THR A 1004 16.53 -4.84 -12.69
N SER A 1005 17.56 -4.01 -12.48
CA SER A 1005 18.87 -4.08 -13.16
C SER A 1005 18.82 -3.96 -14.69
N GLU A 1006 17.66 -3.64 -15.27
CA GLU A 1006 17.49 -3.50 -16.72
C GLU A 1006 18.06 -2.18 -17.25
N THR A 1007 18.49 -2.17 -18.52
CA THR A 1007 18.85 -0.93 -19.21
C THR A 1007 17.61 -0.25 -19.76
N ARG A 1008 17.33 0.95 -19.25
CA ARG A 1008 16.20 1.81 -19.65
C ARG A 1008 16.68 3.14 -20.24
N ILE A 1009 15.79 3.89 -20.89
CA ILE A 1009 16.03 5.29 -21.22
C ILE A 1009 15.91 6.11 -19.93
N GLY A 1010 16.93 6.91 -19.65
CA GLY A 1010 16.88 7.90 -18.59
C GLY A 1010 16.00 9.09 -18.98
N ARG A 1011 15.18 9.56 -18.04
CA ARG A 1011 14.23 10.67 -18.23
C ARG A 1011 14.44 11.82 -17.24
N PHE A 1012 14.86 11.52 -16.02
CA PHE A 1012 14.89 12.48 -14.91
C PHE A 1012 16.30 12.97 -14.56
N GLY A 1013 16.36 14.04 -13.76
CA GLY A 1013 17.59 14.76 -13.48
C GLY A 1013 18.04 15.67 -14.64
N TRP A 1014 19.20 16.31 -14.47
CA TRP A 1014 19.76 17.30 -15.40
C TRP A 1014 20.48 16.69 -16.61
N LYS A 1015 20.96 15.44 -16.50
CA LYS A 1015 21.57 14.67 -17.59
C LYS A 1015 20.82 13.36 -17.82
N ALA A 1016 19.50 13.33 -17.64
CA ALA A 1016 18.68 12.15 -17.88
C ALA A 1016 19.23 10.88 -17.16
N SER A 1017 19.63 10.98 -15.89
CA SER A 1017 20.38 9.92 -15.21
C SER A 1017 19.53 8.93 -14.39
N GLN A 1018 18.20 9.10 -14.37
CA GLN A 1018 17.26 8.20 -13.69
C GLN A 1018 16.11 7.80 -14.65
N PRO A 1019 15.72 6.51 -14.72
CA PRO A 1019 14.74 6.04 -15.70
C PRO A 1019 13.28 6.24 -15.28
N SER A 1020 13.00 6.11 -13.97
CA SER A 1020 11.68 6.26 -13.36
C SER A 1020 11.68 7.39 -12.32
N LEU A 1021 10.50 7.91 -12.02
CA LEU A 1021 10.28 8.95 -11.03
C LEU A 1021 10.49 8.38 -9.62
N LYS A 1022 10.05 7.15 -9.33
CA LYS A 1022 10.31 6.48 -8.03
C LYS A 1022 11.81 6.38 -7.74
N GLN A 1023 12.63 6.02 -8.74
CA GLN A 1023 14.09 5.97 -8.59
C GLN A 1023 14.71 7.37 -8.46
N GLN A 1024 14.17 8.39 -9.16
CA GLN A 1024 14.59 9.78 -8.97
C GLN A 1024 14.28 10.30 -7.56
N VAL A 1025 13.11 9.95 -7.00
CA VAL A 1025 12.74 10.31 -5.62
C VAL A 1025 13.64 9.60 -4.61
N ALA A 1026 13.86 8.29 -4.76
CA ALA A 1026 14.82 7.55 -3.93
C ALA A 1026 16.23 8.13 -4.00
N SER A 1027 16.71 8.52 -5.19
CA SER A 1027 18.04 9.13 -5.36
C SER A 1027 18.15 10.51 -4.70
N ALA A 1028 17.08 11.32 -4.73
CA ALA A 1028 17.04 12.61 -4.05
C ALA A 1028 16.97 12.44 -2.52
N LEU A 1029 16.15 11.51 -2.01
CA LEU A 1029 16.13 11.15 -0.59
C LEU A 1029 17.52 10.73 -0.12
N ASN A 1030 18.15 9.79 -0.82
CA ASN A 1030 19.46 9.25 -0.45
C ASN A 1030 20.61 10.28 -0.52
N THR A 1031 20.73 11.02 -1.64
CA THR A 1031 21.91 11.87 -1.89
C THR A 1031 21.71 13.33 -1.45
N ASP A 1032 20.49 13.87 -1.47
CA ASP A 1032 20.21 15.27 -1.13
C ASP A 1032 19.66 15.42 0.30
N VAL A 1033 18.84 14.48 0.75
CA VAL A 1033 18.22 14.51 2.10
C VAL A 1033 18.94 13.57 3.08
N GLY A 1034 19.75 12.62 2.61
CA GLY A 1034 20.44 11.64 3.45
C GLY A 1034 19.52 10.57 4.06
N VAL A 1035 18.36 10.31 3.47
CA VAL A 1035 17.35 9.34 3.92
C VAL A 1035 17.40 8.11 3.02
N MET A 1036 17.60 6.92 3.61
CA MET A 1036 17.72 5.68 2.84
C MET A 1036 16.37 4.96 2.65
N THR A 1037 16.26 4.23 1.53
CA THR A 1037 15.03 3.55 1.09
C THR A 1037 15.30 2.10 0.68
N SER A 1038 14.28 1.28 0.47
CA SER A 1038 14.39 -0.06 -0.12
C SER A 1038 15.20 -0.09 -1.44
N ILE A 1039 14.97 0.89 -2.31
CA ILE A 1039 15.68 1.04 -3.61
C ILE A 1039 17.15 1.45 -3.43
N LEU A 1040 17.45 2.34 -2.47
CA LEU A 1040 18.80 2.85 -2.19
C LEU A 1040 19.08 2.77 -0.68
N PRO A 1041 19.39 1.57 -0.17
CA PRO A 1041 19.54 1.34 1.27
C PRO A 1041 20.93 1.77 1.80
N ASN A 1042 21.89 2.02 0.91
CA ASN A 1042 23.24 2.45 1.30
C ASN A 1042 23.35 3.98 1.21
N PRO A 1043 23.87 4.69 2.22
CA PRO A 1043 24.11 6.14 2.14
C PRO A 1043 25.16 6.46 1.05
N ASP A 1044 25.08 7.65 0.46
CA ASP A 1044 26.15 8.14 -0.42
C ASP A 1044 27.47 8.18 0.35
N CYS A 1045 28.49 7.49 -0.16
CA CYS A 1045 29.72 7.27 0.58
C CYS A 1045 30.88 6.95 -0.37
N GLY A 1046 31.89 7.81 -0.38
CA GLY A 1046 33.14 7.58 -1.09
C GLY A 1046 33.92 6.41 -0.50
N ALA A 1047 34.65 5.67 -1.35
CA ALA A 1047 35.37 4.45 -0.95
C ALA A 1047 36.50 4.61 0.09
N GLN A 1048 36.77 5.83 0.57
CA GLN A 1048 37.71 6.17 1.65
C GLN A 1048 37.03 6.84 2.85
N GLN A 1049 35.72 7.11 2.77
CA GLN A 1049 34.90 7.53 3.92
C GLN A 1049 34.49 6.30 4.75
N SER A 1050 34.15 6.55 6.02
CA SER A 1050 33.73 5.49 6.95
C SER A 1050 32.72 5.96 8.01
N ASP A 1051 32.22 7.17 7.85
CA ASP A 1051 31.36 7.92 8.77
C ASP A 1051 30.05 8.39 8.11
N CYS A 1052 29.72 7.86 6.93
CA CYS A 1052 28.51 8.20 6.17
C CYS A 1052 27.19 7.73 6.84
N GLY A 1053 27.26 6.76 7.75
CA GLY A 1053 26.11 6.17 8.44
C GLY A 1053 25.98 4.67 8.22
N SER A 1054 24.85 4.12 8.66
CA SER A 1054 24.46 2.73 8.43
C SER A 1054 23.69 2.59 7.12
N ALA A 1055 23.65 1.38 6.56
CA ALA A 1055 22.70 1.02 5.52
C ALA A 1055 21.41 0.43 6.11
N GLY A 1056 20.30 0.56 5.37
CA GLY A 1056 18.96 0.06 5.72
C GLY A 1056 17.86 0.87 5.00
N SER A 1057 16.59 0.48 5.10
CA SER A 1057 15.48 1.36 4.71
C SER A 1057 15.01 2.13 5.94
N GLU A 1058 15.14 3.46 5.93
CA GLU A 1058 14.78 4.32 7.06
C GLU A 1058 13.32 4.80 6.98
N ILE A 1059 12.76 4.85 5.77
CA ILE A 1059 11.33 5.07 5.54
C ILE A 1059 10.68 3.80 5.00
N ALA A 1060 9.39 3.63 5.30
CA ALA A 1060 8.54 2.59 4.71
C ALA A 1060 8.27 2.87 3.23
N ASP A 1061 8.11 1.80 2.43
CA ASP A 1061 7.80 1.91 1.00
C ASP A 1061 6.51 2.68 0.75
N GLU A 1062 5.51 2.57 1.63
CA GLU A 1062 4.27 3.34 1.56
C GLU A 1062 4.53 4.86 1.54
N HIS A 1063 5.50 5.37 2.30
CA HIS A 1063 5.83 6.81 2.29
C HIS A 1063 6.58 7.21 1.01
N LEU A 1064 7.42 6.32 0.47
CA LEU A 1064 8.09 6.52 -0.82
C LEU A 1064 7.10 6.52 -1.98
N ASP A 1065 6.12 5.61 -1.97
CA ASP A 1065 5.06 5.51 -2.97
C ASP A 1065 4.09 6.68 -2.89
N ASN A 1066 3.64 7.07 -1.70
CA ASN A 1066 2.87 8.29 -1.48
C ASN A 1066 3.61 9.52 -2.03
N LEU A 1067 4.89 9.72 -1.66
CA LEU A 1067 5.71 10.85 -2.15
C LEU A 1067 5.89 10.84 -3.68
N THR A 1068 6.08 9.65 -4.26
CA THR A 1068 6.19 9.47 -5.72
C THR A 1068 4.88 9.84 -6.41
N ALA A 1069 3.74 9.32 -5.92
CA ALA A 1069 2.41 9.64 -6.45
C ALA A 1069 2.08 11.13 -6.35
N TYR A 1070 2.42 11.79 -5.24
CA TYR A 1070 2.27 13.25 -5.11
C TYR A 1070 3.00 14.00 -6.24
N ILE A 1071 4.27 13.68 -6.50
CA ILE A 1071 5.08 14.34 -7.53
C ILE A 1071 4.61 13.95 -8.95
N ALA A 1072 4.20 12.70 -9.16
CA ALA A 1072 3.68 12.21 -10.43
C ALA A 1072 2.39 12.95 -10.86
N LEU A 1073 1.52 13.23 -9.89
CA LEU A 1073 0.15 13.69 -10.08
C LEU A 1073 -0.05 15.20 -9.82
N LEU A 1074 1.05 15.97 -9.73
CA LEU A 1074 1.01 17.43 -9.73
C LEU A 1074 0.43 17.97 -11.05
N GLY A 1075 -0.72 18.64 -10.95
CA GLY A 1075 -1.39 19.25 -12.10
C GLY A 1075 -0.57 20.38 -12.72
N LEU A 1076 -0.55 20.45 -14.05
CA LEU A 1076 0.07 21.56 -14.79
C LEU A 1076 -0.90 22.72 -14.91
N SER A 1077 -0.41 23.94 -14.68
CA SER A 1077 -1.22 25.15 -14.92
C SER A 1077 -1.44 25.36 -16.42
N ALA A 1078 -2.60 25.90 -16.79
CA ALA A 1078 -2.91 26.20 -18.19
C ALA A 1078 -1.93 27.19 -18.84
N ARG A 1079 -1.69 27.02 -20.15
CA ARG A 1079 -1.04 28.04 -20.96
C ARG A 1079 -1.95 29.27 -21.03
N ARG A 1080 -1.35 30.44 -20.87
CA ARG A 1080 -1.99 31.76 -20.81
C ARG A 1080 -1.96 32.42 -22.19
N ASP A 1081 -2.63 33.56 -22.32
CA ASP A 1081 -2.52 34.46 -23.49
C ASP A 1081 -2.74 33.83 -24.88
N LEU A 1082 -3.55 32.75 -24.96
CA LEU A 1082 -3.85 31.98 -26.18
C LEU A 1082 -4.46 32.79 -27.35
N SER A 1083 -4.86 34.04 -27.09
CA SER A 1083 -5.39 34.97 -28.11
C SER A 1083 -4.60 36.28 -28.22
N ASP A 1084 -3.51 36.45 -27.46
CA ASP A 1084 -2.64 37.61 -27.61
C ASP A 1084 -1.80 37.51 -28.89
N ALA A 1085 -1.84 38.56 -29.70
CA ALA A 1085 -1.18 38.58 -30.99
C ALA A 1085 0.36 38.60 -30.89
N THR A 1086 0.91 38.99 -29.73
CA THR A 1086 2.35 39.05 -29.45
C THR A 1086 2.85 37.66 -29.05
N ALA A 1087 2.14 36.98 -28.14
CA ALA A 1087 2.45 35.59 -27.77
C ALA A 1087 2.35 34.63 -28.97
N LEU A 1088 1.28 34.74 -29.78
CA LEU A 1088 1.11 33.95 -31.00
C LEU A 1088 2.19 34.27 -32.08
N GLN A 1089 2.70 35.50 -32.12
CA GLN A 1089 3.86 35.83 -32.96
C GLN A 1089 5.14 35.21 -32.40
N GLY A 1090 5.30 35.20 -31.08
CA GLY A 1090 6.43 34.60 -30.37
C GLY A 1090 6.57 33.10 -30.60
N GLU A 1091 5.46 32.38 -30.58
CA GLU A 1091 5.37 30.95 -30.90
C GLU A 1091 5.86 30.65 -32.33
N ALA A 1092 5.35 31.38 -33.33
CA ALA A 1092 5.82 31.24 -34.71
C ALA A 1092 7.31 31.64 -34.88
N LEU A 1093 7.83 32.53 -34.03
CA LEU A 1093 9.24 32.90 -34.00
C LEU A 1093 10.11 31.84 -33.30
N PHE A 1094 9.57 31.10 -32.33
CA PHE A 1094 10.26 29.99 -31.65
C PHE A 1094 10.57 28.86 -32.65
N ASP A 1095 9.58 28.48 -33.45
CA ASP A 1095 9.76 27.55 -34.58
C ASP A 1095 10.73 28.10 -35.63
N THR A 1096 10.54 29.37 -36.03
CA THR A 1096 11.38 29.99 -37.08
C THR A 1096 12.83 30.18 -36.63
N ALA A 1097 13.08 30.32 -35.32
CA ALA A 1097 14.42 30.33 -34.76
C ALA A 1097 15.07 28.95 -34.74
N GLY A 1098 14.28 27.86 -34.76
CA GLY A 1098 14.76 26.49 -34.62
C GLY A 1098 14.87 26.03 -33.16
N CYS A 1099 14.14 26.65 -32.24
CA CYS A 1099 14.13 26.23 -30.82
C CYS A 1099 13.39 24.90 -30.64
N ASN A 1100 12.35 24.66 -31.44
CA ASN A 1100 11.51 23.46 -31.45
C ASN A 1100 12.22 22.19 -31.95
N ALA A 1101 13.46 22.28 -32.44
CA ALA A 1101 14.24 21.13 -32.88
C ALA A 1101 14.71 20.25 -31.71
N CYS A 1102 14.91 20.84 -30.52
CA CYS A 1102 15.12 20.12 -29.25
C CYS A 1102 13.92 20.29 -28.31
N HIS A 1103 13.37 21.50 -28.23
CA HIS A 1103 12.16 21.78 -27.45
C HIS A 1103 10.90 21.36 -28.20
N VAL A 1104 10.77 20.07 -28.51
CA VAL A 1104 9.65 19.47 -29.22
C VAL A 1104 8.35 19.74 -28.47
N ASP A 1105 7.42 20.41 -29.14
CA ASP A 1105 6.16 20.91 -28.58
C ASP A 1105 5.37 19.80 -27.87
N THR A 1106 4.96 18.78 -28.62
CA THR A 1106 3.88 17.85 -28.24
C THR A 1106 4.36 16.40 -28.13
N PHE A 1107 3.89 15.69 -27.11
CA PHE A 1107 3.95 14.23 -27.02
C PHE A 1107 2.55 13.64 -26.79
N GLN A 1108 2.42 12.34 -27.05
CA GLN A 1108 1.28 11.52 -26.65
C GLN A 1108 1.77 10.57 -25.54
N THR A 1109 1.10 10.53 -24.39
CA THR A 1109 1.44 9.56 -23.33
C THR A 1109 0.85 8.18 -23.64
N SER A 1110 1.53 7.16 -23.12
CA SER A 1110 1.20 5.74 -23.29
C SER A 1110 -0.07 5.35 -22.53
N GLN A 1111 -0.80 4.37 -23.09
CA GLN A 1111 -1.96 3.72 -22.45
C GLN A 1111 -1.58 2.77 -21.30
N TYR A 1112 -0.27 2.55 -21.07
CA TYR A 1112 0.24 1.54 -20.14
C TYR A 1112 0.73 2.09 -18.79
N HIS A 1113 0.71 3.42 -18.59
CA HIS A 1113 1.07 4.00 -17.29
C HIS A 1113 0.12 3.50 -16.18
N PRO A 1114 0.60 3.12 -14.97
CA PRO A 1114 -0.23 2.61 -13.87
C PRO A 1114 -1.37 3.56 -13.47
N HIS A 1115 -1.03 4.82 -13.17
CA HIS A 1115 -2.01 5.86 -12.82
C HIS A 1115 -2.93 6.19 -13.99
N ALA A 1116 -4.24 6.19 -13.73
CA ALA A 1116 -5.26 6.29 -14.78
C ALA A 1116 -5.26 7.63 -15.54
N GLU A 1117 -5.03 8.71 -14.81
CA GLU A 1117 -5.04 10.11 -15.24
C GLU A 1117 -3.85 10.52 -16.10
N LEU A 1118 -2.76 9.73 -16.10
CA LEU A 1118 -1.56 9.99 -16.90
C LEU A 1118 -1.57 9.27 -18.25
N ARG A 1119 -2.54 8.38 -18.50
CA ARG A 1119 -2.68 7.61 -19.75
C ARG A 1119 -3.33 8.41 -20.87
N ASP A 1120 -2.91 8.12 -22.10
CA ASP A 1120 -3.51 8.62 -23.35
C ASP A 1120 -3.66 10.16 -23.43
N GLN A 1121 -2.81 10.91 -22.73
CA GLN A 1121 -2.79 12.37 -22.73
C GLN A 1121 -1.99 12.94 -23.91
N THR A 1122 -2.60 13.84 -24.69
CA THR A 1122 -1.83 14.74 -25.57
C THR A 1122 -1.29 15.89 -24.73
N ILE A 1123 0.03 15.98 -24.58
CA ILE A 1123 0.72 16.91 -23.67
C ILE A 1123 1.65 17.85 -24.45
N HIS A 1124 1.91 19.05 -23.90
CA HIS A 1124 2.75 20.07 -24.53
C HIS A 1124 3.97 20.45 -23.65
N PRO A 1125 4.96 19.55 -23.48
CA PRO A 1125 6.09 19.76 -22.57
C PRO A 1125 7.22 20.65 -23.13
N TYR A 1126 7.31 20.84 -24.45
CA TYR A 1126 8.42 21.59 -25.10
C TYR A 1126 9.81 21.03 -24.74
N THR A 1127 10.01 19.72 -24.96
CA THR A 1127 11.26 18.98 -24.78
C THR A 1127 11.17 17.66 -25.54
N ASP A 1128 12.31 17.13 -25.99
CA ASP A 1128 12.49 15.78 -26.54
C ASP A 1128 13.03 14.77 -25.51
N LEU A 1129 13.39 15.22 -24.30
CA LEU A 1129 14.07 14.48 -23.24
C LEU A 1129 15.48 13.94 -23.61
N LEU A 1130 16.06 14.35 -24.74
CA LEU A 1130 17.37 13.89 -25.21
C LEU A 1130 18.52 14.67 -24.56
N LEU A 1131 19.73 14.09 -24.62
CA LEU A 1131 20.99 14.76 -24.32
C LEU A 1131 21.49 15.52 -25.56
N HIS A 1132 21.89 16.78 -25.37
CA HIS A 1132 22.51 17.63 -26.39
C HIS A 1132 23.78 18.32 -25.86
N ASP A 1133 24.84 18.41 -26.68
CA ASP A 1133 26.02 19.25 -26.41
C ASP A 1133 25.64 20.73 -26.46
N MET A 1134 25.52 21.35 -25.28
CA MET A 1134 25.21 22.77 -25.12
C MET A 1134 26.46 23.68 -25.19
N GLY A 1135 27.59 23.12 -25.60
CA GLY A 1135 28.86 23.78 -25.84
C GLY A 1135 29.70 24.04 -24.58
N PRO A 1136 30.97 24.44 -24.78
CA PRO A 1136 31.94 24.64 -23.68
C PRO A 1136 31.57 25.80 -22.73
N GLY A 1137 30.59 26.64 -23.10
CA GLY A 1137 30.04 27.66 -22.22
C GLY A 1137 29.22 27.07 -21.07
N LEU A 1138 28.54 25.95 -21.30
CA LEU A 1138 27.65 25.28 -20.35
C LEU A 1138 28.20 23.94 -19.84
N ALA A 1139 29.42 23.56 -20.21
CA ALA A 1139 30.02 22.31 -19.75
C ALA A 1139 30.38 22.29 -18.25
N SER A 1140 29.96 21.24 -17.54
CA SER A 1140 30.60 20.81 -16.29
C SER A 1140 31.96 20.16 -16.60
N ASN A 1141 32.85 20.08 -15.61
CA ASN A 1141 34.07 19.26 -15.74
C ASN A 1141 33.91 17.84 -15.19
N LEU A 1142 32.70 17.49 -14.73
CA LEU A 1142 32.28 16.16 -14.29
C LEU A 1142 31.30 15.56 -15.33
N PRO A 1143 31.63 14.43 -15.99
CA PRO A 1143 30.66 13.61 -16.72
C PRO A 1143 29.80 12.78 -15.76
N GLU A 1144 28.72 12.17 -16.24
CA GLU A 1144 27.83 11.31 -15.45
C GLU A 1144 27.37 10.12 -16.31
N GLY A 1145 27.81 8.91 -16.00
CA GLY A 1145 27.62 7.76 -16.90
C GLY A 1145 28.37 7.98 -18.22
N ASP A 1146 27.70 7.80 -19.35
CA ASP A 1146 28.26 8.16 -20.67
C ASP A 1146 28.09 9.65 -21.03
N ALA A 1147 27.26 10.40 -20.26
CA ALA A 1147 26.96 11.80 -20.54
C ALA A 1147 28.18 12.71 -20.26
N ALA A 1148 28.71 13.30 -21.33
CA ALA A 1148 29.82 14.23 -21.28
C ALA A 1148 29.48 15.50 -20.49
N GLY A 1149 30.50 16.23 -20.03
CA GLY A 1149 30.31 17.45 -19.24
C GLY A 1149 29.44 18.52 -19.92
N ALA A 1150 29.51 18.62 -21.24
CA ALA A 1150 28.75 19.59 -22.05
C ALA A 1150 27.32 19.14 -22.42
N GLU A 1151 27.01 17.85 -22.29
CA GLU A 1151 25.70 17.30 -22.63
C GLU A 1151 24.67 17.58 -21.52
N TRP A 1152 23.49 18.06 -21.87
CA TRP A 1152 22.40 18.28 -20.92
C TRP A 1152 21.09 17.76 -21.49
N ARG A 1153 20.22 17.28 -20.61
CA ARG A 1153 18.86 16.91 -21.00
C ARG A 1153 18.06 18.17 -21.36
N THR A 1154 17.34 18.16 -22.48
CA THR A 1154 16.37 19.21 -22.78
C THR A 1154 15.34 19.32 -21.65
N ALA A 1155 15.31 20.44 -20.94
CA ALA A 1155 14.33 20.67 -19.88
C ALA A 1155 12.95 21.04 -20.48
N PRO A 1156 11.83 20.55 -19.93
CA PRO A 1156 10.50 21.01 -20.35
C PRO A 1156 10.32 22.50 -20.08
N LEU A 1157 9.60 23.19 -20.96
CA LEU A 1157 9.30 24.63 -20.84
C LEU A 1157 7.88 24.92 -20.35
N TRP A 1158 7.05 23.90 -20.11
CA TRP A 1158 5.72 24.12 -19.52
C TRP A 1158 5.81 24.89 -18.18
N ASN A 1159 4.88 25.83 -17.98
CA ASN A 1159 4.83 26.69 -16.78
C ASN A 1159 6.11 27.50 -16.46
N ILE A 1160 7.05 27.64 -17.40
CA ILE A 1160 8.27 28.41 -17.18
C ILE A 1160 7.97 29.89 -16.89
N GLY A 1161 6.87 30.44 -17.43
CA GLY A 1161 6.41 31.81 -17.18
C GLY A 1161 5.84 32.04 -15.78
N LEU A 1162 5.50 30.97 -15.03
CA LEU A 1162 5.03 31.07 -13.65
C LEU A 1162 6.17 31.05 -12.61
N THR A 1163 7.40 30.72 -13.03
CA THR A 1163 8.58 30.57 -12.14
C THR A 1163 8.77 31.76 -11.20
N SER A 1164 8.70 33.00 -11.69
CA SER A 1164 8.93 34.18 -10.85
C SER A 1164 7.86 34.40 -9.78
N GLY A 1165 6.66 33.88 -9.97
CA GLY A 1165 5.59 33.91 -8.96
C GLY A 1165 5.88 32.88 -7.87
N VAL A 1166 5.88 31.61 -8.24
CA VAL A 1166 6.02 30.46 -7.34
C VAL A 1166 7.30 30.56 -6.50
N SER A 1167 8.45 30.80 -7.15
CA SER A 1167 9.77 30.83 -6.52
C SER A 1167 10.16 32.20 -5.96
N GLY A 1168 9.35 33.25 -6.17
CA GLY A 1168 9.66 34.63 -5.77
C GLY A 1168 10.86 35.28 -6.48
N GLY A 1169 11.33 34.69 -7.59
CA GLY A 1169 12.47 35.17 -8.38
C GLY A 1169 12.86 34.21 -9.50
N GLU A 1170 13.90 34.56 -10.26
CA GLU A 1170 14.31 33.83 -11.47
C GLU A 1170 15.79 33.40 -11.45
N GLY A 1171 16.06 32.25 -12.06
CA GLY A 1171 17.40 31.72 -12.29
C GLY A 1171 17.33 30.48 -13.19
N TYR A 1172 17.80 30.58 -14.42
CA TYR A 1172 17.67 29.53 -15.44
C TYR A 1172 18.99 28.81 -15.73
N LEU A 1173 18.88 27.67 -16.42
CA LEU A 1173 19.94 26.68 -16.71
C LEU A 1173 20.37 25.89 -15.46
N HIS A 1174 21.24 24.89 -15.65
CA HIS A 1174 21.61 23.91 -14.61
C HIS A 1174 22.20 24.54 -13.34
N ASP A 1175 22.86 25.70 -13.43
CA ASP A 1175 23.48 26.41 -12.29
C ASP A 1175 22.80 27.75 -11.96
N GLY A 1176 21.61 28.02 -12.52
CA GLY A 1176 20.87 29.26 -12.31
C GLY A 1176 21.58 30.54 -12.82
N ARG A 1177 22.61 30.41 -13.67
CA ARG A 1177 23.41 31.56 -14.12
C ARG A 1177 22.61 32.60 -14.90
N ALA A 1178 21.59 32.21 -15.64
CA ALA A 1178 20.81 33.13 -16.47
C ALA A 1178 19.75 33.84 -15.62
N ARG A 1179 19.75 35.19 -15.60
CA ARG A 1179 18.83 36.01 -14.80
C ARG A 1179 17.45 36.20 -15.41
N THR A 1180 17.30 35.87 -16.69
CA THR A 1180 16.09 36.05 -17.49
C THR A 1180 16.05 34.98 -18.58
N LEU A 1181 14.87 34.73 -19.16
CA LEU A 1181 14.70 33.88 -20.34
C LEU A 1181 15.58 34.34 -21.53
N HIS A 1182 15.74 35.66 -21.73
CA HIS A 1182 16.66 36.21 -22.73
C HIS A 1182 18.12 35.77 -22.49
N GLU A 1183 18.61 35.88 -21.25
CA GLU A 1183 19.96 35.40 -20.91
C GLU A 1183 20.10 33.89 -21.07
N ALA A 1184 19.03 33.12 -20.80
CA ALA A 1184 19.04 31.67 -20.98
C ALA A 1184 19.23 31.29 -22.45
N ILE A 1185 18.45 31.89 -23.37
CA ILE A 1185 18.60 31.68 -24.82
C ILE A 1185 20.01 32.11 -25.28
N MET A 1186 20.49 33.26 -24.82
CA MET A 1186 21.83 33.76 -25.18
C MET A 1186 23.00 32.92 -24.64
N TRP A 1187 22.75 31.98 -23.72
CA TRP A 1187 23.73 31.01 -23.23
C TRP A 1187 23.81 29.71 -24.05
N HIS A 1188 22.83 29.43 -24.92
CA HIS A 1188 22.81 28.23 -25.75
C HIS A 1188 24.00 28.20 -26.72
N GLY A 1189 24.70 27.07 -26.82
CA GLY A 1189 25.80 26.87 -27.76
C GLY A 1189 25.90 25.42 -28.17
N GLY A 1190 26.98 25.04 -28.86
CA GLY A 1190 27.13 23.67 -29.36
C GLY A 1190 26.07 23.41 -30.43
N GLU A 1191 25.28 22.36 -30.29
CA GLU A 1191 24.17 22.05 -31.21
C GLU A 1191 23.17 23.22 -31.33
N ALA A 1192 22.90 23.91 -30.21
CA ALA A 1192 21.96 25.02 -30.17
C ALA A 1192 22.54 26.38 -30.65
N ASP A 1193 23.79 26.42 -31.16
CA ASP A 1193 24.40 27.67 -31.66
C ASP A 1193 23.62 28.30 -32.82
N ALA A 1194 23.04 27.48 -33.71
CA ALA A 1194 22.23 27.96 -34.83
C ALA A 1194 20.97 28.70 -34.32
N SER A 1195 20.24 28.07 -33.39
CA SER A 1195 18.99 28.62 -32.84
C SER A 1195 19.24 29.88 -32.00
N ARG A 1196 20.32 29.91 -31.22
CA ARG A 1196 20.76 31.15 -30.54
C ARG A 1196 21.07 32.27 -31.53
N LEU A 1197 21.81 31.99 -32.61
CA LEU A 1197 22.17 33.00 -33.61
C LEU A 1197 20.95 33.52 -34.39
N ASN A 1198 19.97 32.65 -34.67
CA ASN A 1198 18.70 33.06 -35.26
C ASN A 1198 17.92 33.99 -34.32
N TYR A 1199 17.80 33.63 -33.04
CA TYR A 1199 17.23 34.51 -32.02
C TYR A 1199 17.99 35.84 -31.88
N GLU A 1200 19.33 35.81 -31.84
CA GLU A 1200 20.17 37.00 -31.75
C GLU A 1200 19.95 37.96 -32.94
N ALA A 1201 19.66 37.43 -34.13
CA ALA A 1201 19.36 38.20 -35.34
C ALA A 1201 17.96 38.83 -35.38
N LEU A 1202 17.03 38.40 -34.52
CA LEU A 1202 15.69 38.98 -34.42
C LEU A 1202 15.71 40.46 -34.01
N SER A 1203 14.69 41.22 -34.43
CA SER A 1203 14.51 42.59 -33.95
C SER A 1203 14.13 42.57 -32.46
N GLN A 1204 14.31 43.70 -31.75
CA GLN A 1204 13.94 43.74 -30.32
C GLN A 1204 12.47 43.38 -30.11
N THR A 1205 11.56 43.87 -30.96
CA THR A 1205 10.12 43.54 -30.88
C THR A 1205 9.84 42.06 -31.12
N ASP A 1206 10.59 41.41 -32.00
CA ASP A 1206 10.45 39.97 -32.25
C ASP A 1206 11.04 39.14 -31.09
N LYS A 1207 12.13 39.61 -30.46
CA LYS A 1207 12.67 39.02 -29.23
C LYS A 1207 11.68 39.15 -28.08
N ASP A 1208 11.12 40.34 -27.87
CA ASP A 1208 10.10 40.61 -26.86
C ASP A 1208 8.86 39.71 -27.08
N ALA A 1209 8.49 39.45 -28.34
CA ALA A 1209 7.40 38.54 -28.68
C ALA A 1209 7.71 37.07 -28.35
N LEU A 1210 8.90 36.56 -28.68
CA LEU A 1210 9.30 35.19 -28.31
C LEU A 1210 9.40 35.02 -26.79
N ILE A 1211 9.86 36.04 -26.07
CA ILE A 1211 9.83 36.02 -24.60
C ILE A 1211 8.38 35.99 -24.09
N ALA A 1212 7.46 36.79 -24.64
CA ALA A 1212 6.04 36.76 -24.28
C ALA A 1212 5.37 35.39 -24.54
N PHE A 1213 5.81 34.64 -25.56
CA PHE A 1213 5.39 33.25 -25.75
C PHE A 1213 5.87 32.35 -24.61
N LEU A 1214 7.15 32.41 -24.23
CA LEU A 1214 7.68 31.62 -23.11
C LEU A 1214 7.06 32.03 -21.76
N GLU A 1215 6.76 33.31 -21.57
CA GLU A 1215 6.00 33.83 -20.40
C GLU A 1215 4.54 33.37 -20.39
N SER A 1216 3.98 32.94 -21.53
CA SER A 1216 2.62 32.37 -21.63
C SER A 1216 2.54 30.90 -21.19
N LEU A 1217 3.64 30.15 -21.22
CA LEU A 1217 3.72 28.74 -20.81
C LEU A 1217 3.66 28.60 -19.29
#